data_AF-A0A0M8NYA4-F1
#
_entry.id   AF-A0A0M8NYA4-F1
#
_cell.length_a   1.000
_cell.length_b   1.000
_cell.length_c   1.000
_cell.angle_alpha   90.00
_cell.angle_beta   90.00
_cell.angle_gamma   90.00
#
_symmetry.space_group_name_H-M   'P 1'
#
loop_
_entity.id
_entity.type
_entity.pdbx_description
1 polymer ?
#
loop_
_entity_poly.entity_id
_entity_poly.type
_entity_poly.pdbx_seq_one_letter_code
_entity_poly.pdbx_strand_id
1 'polypeptide(L)'
;MAPRYKDGDAVVTINGKWVAWTHTVFAYAAFFSALIVGVALHYHKIVQNEHYGYPIEWFPSVSATIGDRYPERSFFQVFIAITSGPRFALVFLWYILTSRPNSTLPKLVAGVGIFRTLTCGGWTYVTSTDDHDWHDIFMISYLVATLPWTLGCLALSPNNRRAVKYRKIMASLFFGTLVPLIYYFIQHKVHKVPGAYTKYAFFEWSLILFDVGFDAVTALDFESFELVVRDVKGVSRGQLKTTADSVLEKEKDKPVGNTFGEGFFWAEIIDAASDVYNGFVFWTIVTALPVLVWYFPLWHMGISGYEVAIVCCTSPLLYVIPSLRYAAVKNLRLLHLLSLVGLLGYKFQDPANRLFVTGFALSTTCAAWTASFFSERANTPRLEARIMAWGIGLIMSVVAKFACKTNNPLWPIVHAENGGWNKVGIFIALFAVLRSQRGSNTSGGDYLPAGGKKGSSVFAGVGFGALMFAIVSLLTDSSTMISWVWDGYPVRGPLAAPHGALTIFAMGAGLVYGIFHPRIAGSWTAFGVGSIGAALLTCYHHWTGFYGALILAFYIMAVAPVLIVSSVRHSPASTFGIGFIVYVALLLFHVWIVAYAFVPGGPFLREHTDWLMTTTMVSIGAGVFSAATSNSTRSRKAHKPVNPNSRKQRSYYIYVLAVLQLLSVSIAYLRFPTNDYTPHHKEDKVVTAGIWTVHFGLDNNMWSSERRMRDVIGELELDVIGFLESDNQRIIMGNKDVTQFIAEDLGYYTDFGPGPNKHTWGSALLSKFPIVNSTHHLLPSPVGELAPAIHATLDMYGEMVDVVVFHSGQEEDPEDRRLQSEYLSKLMGDSPRPLILLSYLVTKPLEGNYNTYVSDRSQMKDIDPTDWDRWCEYLLFKKLHRTGYARISRDTITDTEIQVGKFVIGEPEPENEMRIPEEMVPVGRRFPALFRGQGVRGHRYHVFDEPRYWQ
;
A
#
# COMPACT_ATOMS: atom_id res chain seq x y z
N MET A 1 25.42 30.58 56.43
CA MET A 1 24.18 29.80 56.33
C MET A 1 24.32 28.81 55.18
N ALA A 2 24.25 27.51 55.45
CA ALA A 2 24.34 26.48 54.42
C ALA A 2 23.07 26.48 53.54
N PRO A 3 23.19 26.24 52.22
CA PRO A 3 22.03 26.19 51.34
C PRO A 3 21.18 24.95 51.67
N ARG A 4 19.90 25.17 51.99
CA ARG A 4 18.90 24.11 52.08
C ARG A 4 18.71 23.51 50.69
N TYR A 5 19.28 22.32 50.45
CA TYR A 5 18.87 21.48 49.33
C TYR A 5 17.40 21.09 49.54
N LYS A 6 16.51 21.53 48.63
CA LYS A 6 15.18 20.93 48.52
C LYS A 6 15.36 19.52 47.98
N ASP A 7 14.85 18.51 48.68
CA ASP A 7 14.72 17.16 48.15
C ASP A 7 13.85 17.23 46.88
N GLY A 8 14.44 17.02 45.70
CA GLY A 8 13.71 17.01 44.44
C GLY A 8 12.74 15.83 44.34
N ASP A 9 11.62 16.03 43.65
CA ASP A 9 10.57 15.03 43.51
C ASP A 9 11.04 13.81 42.71
N ALA A 10 10.63 12.62 43.14
CA ALA A 10 10.85 11.38 42.39
C ALA A 10 9.92 11.35 41.17
N VAL A 11 10.50 11.28 39.98
CA VAL A 11 9.79 11.26 38.69
C VAL A 11 9.35 9.85 38.34
N VAL A 12 10.24 8.88 38.53
CA VAL A 12 10.02 7.45 38.28
C VAL A 12 10.83 6.64 39.27
N THR A 13 10.22 5.54 39.71
CA THR A 13 10.82 4.58 40.64
C THR A 13 10.74 3.18 40.03
N ILE A 14 11.88 2.54 39.80
CA ILE A 14 11.97 1.20 39.19
C ILE A 14 12.79 0.29 40.10
N ASN A 15 12.24 -0.88 40.45
CA ASN A 15 13.00 -1.89 41.19
C ASN A 15 14.12 -2.47 40.32
N GLY A 16 15.33 -2.58 40.88
CA GLY A 16 16.53 -3.02 40.15
C GLY A 16 16.42 -4.42 39.54
N LYS A 17 15.55 -5.30 40.07
CA LYS A 17 15.34 -6.65 39.52
C LYS A 17 14.90 -6.65 38.05
N TRP A 18 14.20 -5.60 37.61
CA TRP A 18 13.76 -5.49 36.21
C TRP A 18 14.93 -5.35 35.25
N VAL A 19 16.07 -4.80 35.67
CA VAL A 19 17.28 -4.74 34.83
C VAL A 19 17.81 -6.15 34.54
N ALA A 20 17.90 -6.99 35.58
CA ALA A 20 18.33 -8.38 35.45
C ALA A 20 17.35 -9.22 34.62
N TRP A 21 16.04 -9.06 34.83
CA TRP A 21 15.02 -9.75 34.02
C TRP A 21 15.05 -9.31 32.56
N THR A 22 15.15 -8.01 32.30
CA THR A 22 15.21 -7.47 30.92
C THR A 22 16.44 -8.00 30.18
N HIS A 23 17.61 -8.00 30.83
CA HIS A 23 18.81 -8.64 30.29
C HIS A 23 18.57 -10.12 29.95
N THR A 24 18.04 -10.89 30.90
CA THR A 24 17.86 -12.34 30.77
C THR A 24 16.87 -12.70 29.66
N VAL A 25 15.74 -12.00 29.59
CA VAL A 25 14.69 -12.25 28.58
C VAL A 25 15.22 -11.97 27.18
N PHE A 26 15.86 -10.82 26.96
CA PHE A 26 16.38 -10.48 25.64
C PHE A 26 17.60 -11.32 25.23
N ALA A 27 18.48 -11.66 26.18
CA ALA A 27 19.59 -12.57 25.92
C ALA A 27 19.10 -13.95 25.46
N TYR A 28 18.15 -14.56 26.18
CA TYR A 28 17.57 -15.84 25.75
C TYR A 28 16.76 -15.71 24.45
N ALA A 29 16.01 -14.62 24.28
CA ALA A 29 15.28 -14.37 23.04
C ALA A 29 16.22 -14.33 21.83
N ALA A 30 17.43 -13.77 21.96
CA ALA A 30 18.42 -13.75 20.88
C ALA A 30 18.77 -15.16 20.40
N PHE A 31 19.14 -16.06 21.32
CA PHE A 31 19.56 -17.41 20.96
C PHE A 31 18.39 -18.30 20.52
N PHE A 32 17.25 -18.27 21.23
CA PHE A 32 16.10 -19.10 20.87
C PHE A 32 15.41 -18.64 19.58
N SER A 33 15.31 -17.34 19.32
CA SER A 33 14.72 -16.85 18.07
C SER A 33 15.57 -17.23 16.87
N ALA A 34 16.90 -17.09 16.98
CA ALA A 34 17.83 -17.54 15.94
C ALA A 34 17.70 -19.05 15.68
N LEU A 35 17.62 -19.87 16.74
CA LEU A 35 17.43 -21.32 16.59
C LEU A 35 16.10 -21.68 15.90
N ILE A 36 14.98 -21.06 16.32
CA ILE A 36 13.66 -21.33 15.73
C ILE A 36 13.65 -20.95 14.25
N VAL A 37 14.17 -19.76 13.92
CA VAL A 37 14.21 -19.25 12.54
C VAL A 37 15.17 -20.09 11.68
N GLY A 38 16.36 -20.41 12.20
CA GLY A 38 17.35 -21.23 11.51
C GLY A 38 16.86 -22.65 11.25
N VAL A 39 16.19 -23.29 12.22
CA VAL A 39 15.57 -24.61 12.02
C VAL A 39 14.41 -24.54 11.02
N ALA A 40 13.62 -23.46 11.02
CA ALA A 40 12.50 -23.32 10.09
C ALA A 40 12.93 -23.09 8.63
N LEU A 41 14.05 -22.40 8.41
CA LEU A 41 14.45 -21.93 7.08
C LEU A 41 15.70 -22.65 6.52
N HIS A 42 16.65 -22.98 7.38
CA HIS A 42 18.00 -23.43 6.98
C HIS A 42 18.47 -24.71 7.68
N TYR A 43 17.56 -25.55 8.18
CA TYR A 43 17.88 -26.75 8.98
C TYR A 43 19.06 -27.57 8.47
N HIS A 44 19.00 -28.06 7.23
CA HIS A 44 20.06 -28.91 6.67
C HIS A 44 21.42 -28.21 6.56
N LYS A 45 21.43 -26.87 6.45
CA LYS A 45 22.64 -26.07 6.32
C LYS A 45 23.30 -25.81 7.67
N ILE A 46 22.51 -25.57 8.72
CA ILE A 46 23.04 -25.23 10.06
C ILE A 46 23.47 -26.47 10.87
N VAL A 47 22.97 -27.66 10.53
CA VAL A 47 23.40 -28.93 11.15
C VAL A 47 24.59 -29.58 10.46
N GLN A 48 25.06 -29.00 9.34
CA GLN A 48 26.20 -29.51 8.59
C GLN A 48 27.51 -29.02 9.20
N ASN A 49 28.50 -29.92 9.32
CA ASN A 49 29.88 -29.58 9.64
C ASN A 49 30.80 -29.84 8.43
N GLU A 50 32.12 -29.67 8.60
CA GLU A 50 33.13 -29.85 7.54
C GLU A 50 33.20 -31.26 6.92
N HIS A 51 32.64 -32.27 7.58
CA HIS A 51 32.80 -33.69 7.21
C HIS A 51 31.49 -34.47 7.10
N TYR A 52 30.46 -34.10 7.87
CA TYR A 52 29.18 -34.79 7.96
C TYR A 52 28.02 -33.79 8.01
N GLY A 53 26.86 -34.22 7.52
CA GLY A 53 25.60 -33.50 7.63
C GLY A 53 24.47 -34.42 8.05
N TYR A 54 23.23 -33.95 7.89
CA TYR A 54 22.05 -34.76 8.14
C TYR A 54 22.06 -36.05 7.29
N PRO A 55 21.72 -37.23 7.84
CA PRO A 55 21.09 -37.48 9.15
C PRO A 55 22.05 -37.78 10.30
N ILE A 56 23.36 -37.80 10.06
CA ILE A 56 24.37 -38.13 11.09
C ILE A 56 24.46 -37.00 12.12
N GLU A 57 24.50 -35.77 11.63
CA GLU A 57 24.43 -34.56 12.43
C GLU A 57 23.05 -33.94 12.29
N TRP A 58 22.38 -33.71 13.43
CA TRP A 58 20.96 -33.35 13.44
C TRP A 58 20.62 -32.20 14.40
N PHE A 59 21.59 -31.72 15.19
CA PHE A 59 21.44 -30.54 16.03
C PHE A 59 22.53 -29.51 15.74
N PRO A 60 22.19 -28.22 15.52
CA PRO A 60 23.14 -27.21 15.09
C PRO A 60 23.95 -26.63 16.27
N SER A 61 25.20 -26.26 16.02
CA SER A 61 26.01 -25.49 16.96
C SER A 61 25.45 -24.07 17.13
N VAL A 62 25.81 -23.41 18.24
CA VAL A 62 25.47 -22.01 18.50
C VAL A 62 26.02 -21.13 17.38
N SER A 63 27.31 -21.29 17.03
CA SER A 63 27.97 -20.46 16.00
C SER A 63 27.29 -20.58 14.63
N ALA A 64 26.94 -21.80 14.19
CA ALA A 64 26.24 -22.01 12.92
C ALA A 64 24.82 -21.40 12.92
N THR A 65 24.17 -21.37 14.09
CA THR A 65 22.81 -20.86 14.25
C THR A 65 22.74 -19.33 14.20
N ILE A 66 23.80 -18.64 14.64
CA ILE A 66 23.77 -17.18 14.83
C ILE A 66 24.62 -16.39 13.82
N GLY A 67 25.60 -17.03 13.17
CA GLY A 67 26.59 -16.36 12.34
C GLY A 67 26.37 -16.50 10.84
N ASP A 68 25.85 -17.63 10.39
CA ASP A 68 26.08 -18.05 8.99
C ASP A 68 25.07 -17.50 7.97
N ARG A 69 23.83 -17.21 8.40
CA ARG A 69 22.70 -17.07 7.47
C ARG A 69 21.70 -15.98 7.86
N TYR A 70 21.17 -15.31 6.84
CA TYR A 70 20.00 -14.43 6.95
C TYR A 70 18.72 -15.24 6.75
N PRO A 71 17.64 -15.06 7.54
CA PRO A 71 17.45 -13.97 8.52
C PRO A 71 17.78 -14.29 9.99
N GLU A 72 18.11 -15.53 10.37
CA GLU A 72 18.35 -15.93 11.76
C GLU A 72 19.48 -15.13 12.45
N ARG A 73 20.57 -14.81 11.72
CA ARG A 73 21.63 -13.90 12.18
C ARG A 73 21.08 -12.53 12.58
N SER A 74 20.17 -11.97 11.80
CA SER A 74 19.60 -10.64 12.08
C SER A 74 18.72 -10.66 13.34
N PHE A 75 17.97 -11.74 13.57
CA PHE A 75 17.22 -11.93 14.81
C PHE A 75 18.14 -11.95 16.03
N PHE A 76 19.23 -12.73 15.98
CA PHE A 76 20.24 -12.76 17.04
C PHE A 76 20.82 -11.37 17.32
N GLN A 77 21.33 -10.70 16.27
CA GLN A 77 22.00 -9.41 16.39
C GLN A 77 21.08 -8.31 16.93
N VAL A 78 19.80 -8.27 16.54
CA VAL A 78 18.83 -7.29 17.04
C VAL A 78 18.55 -7.50 18.53
N PHE A 79 18.31 -8.73 18.96
CA PHE A 79 18.04 -9.00 20.38
C PHE A 79 19.29 -8.81 21.26
N ILE A 80 20.49 -9.12 20.77
CA ILE A 80 21.73 -8.76 21.49
C ILE A 80 21.93 -7.24 21.55
N ALA A 81 21.59 -6.50 20.48
CA ALA A 81 21.60 -5.03 20.50
C ALA A 81 20.72 -4.49 21.63
N ILE A 82 19.51 -5.01 21.76
CA ILE A 82 18.56 -4.64 22.81
C ILE A 82 19.08 -5.05 24.20
N THR A 83 19.76 -6.20 24.30
CA THR A 83 20.35 -6.71 25.55
C THR A 83 21.50 -5.83 26.06
N SER A 84 22.20 -5.09 25.18
CA SER A 84 23.36 -4.27 25.54
C SER A 84 23.07 -3.24 26.65
N GLY A 85 21.96 -2.50 26.55
CA GLY A 85 21.57 -1.50 27.54
C GLY A 85 21.34 -2.12 28.94
N PRO A 86 20.44 -3.10 29.07
CA PRO A 86 20.26 -3.88 30.29
C PRO A 86 21.55 -4.50 30.82
N ARG A 87 22.46 -4.95 29.93
CA ARG A 87 23.74 -5.54 30.33
C ARG A 87 24.65 -4.53 31.02
N PHE A 88 24.87 -3.37 30.41
CA PHE A 88 25.69 -2.32 31.04
C PHE A 88 25.07 -1.83 32.36
N ALA A 89 23.74 -1.71 32.40
CA ALA A 89 23.01 -1.37 33.62
C ALA A 89 23.20 -2.45 34.70
N LEU A 90 23.15 -3.73 34.37
CA LEU A 90 23.40 -4.84 35.30
C LEU A 90 24.80 -4.76 35.91
N VAL A 91 25.84 -4.56 35.10
CA VAL A 91 27.23 -4.41 35.56
C VAL A 91 27.36 -3.19 36.47
N PHE A 92 26.74 -2.08 36.11
CA PHE A 92 26.76 -0.84 36.89
C PHE A 92 26.06 -1.00 38.25
N LEU A 93 24.87 -1.60 38.28
CA LEU A 93 24.15 -1.86 39.53
C LEU A 93 24.91 -2.84 40.43
N TRP A 94 25.56 -3.85 39.83
CA TRP A 94 26.41 -4.77 40.56
C TRP A 94 27.59 -4.07 41.22
N TYR A 95 28.23 -3.12 40.50
CA TYR A 95 29.28 -2.28 41.07
C TYR A 95 28.77 -1.43 42.23
N ILE A 96 27.61 -0.77 42.09
CA ILE A 96 27.02 0.05 43.17
C ILE A 96 26.75 -0.80 44.41
N LEU A 97 26.12 -1.96 44.24
CA LEU A 97 25.77 -2.88 45.33
C LEU A 97 27.02 -3.37 46.09
N THR A 98 28.12 -3.59 45.39
CA THR A 98 29.34 -4.19 45.97
C THR A 98 30.41 -3.17 46.36
N SER A 99 30.25 -1.90 45.98
CA SER A 99 31.21 -0.83 46.28
C SER A 99 31.33 -0.58 47.78
N ARG A 100 32.57 -0.57 48.28
CA ARG A 100 32.89 -0.27 49.68
C ARG A 100 34.08 0.71 49.76
N PRO A 101 34.13 1.59 50.78
CA PRO A 101 35.30 2.42 51.04
C PRO A 101 36.56 1.53 51.17
N ASN A 102 37.66 1.90 50.50
CA ASN A 102 38.96 1.21 50.51
C ASN A 102 39.03 -0.19 49.86
N SER A 103 38.05 -0.62 49.04
CA SER A 103 38.13 -1.87 48.27
C SER A 103 38.29 -1.63 46.77
N THR A 104 39.30 -2.26 46.15
CA THR A 104 39.58 -2.20 44.70
C THR A 104 38.90 -3.32 43.91
N LEU A 105 38.52 -4.42 44.58
CA LEU A 105 37.93 -5.60 43.94
C LEU A 105 36.61 -5.30 43.19
N PRO A 106 35.64 -4.52 43.73
CA PRO A 106 34.43 -4.14 42.99
C PRO A 106 34.72 -3.37 41.70
N LYS A 107 35.74 -2.49 41.70
CA LYS A 107 36.14 -1.72 40.52
C LYS A 107 36.73 -2.63 39.45
N LEU A 108 37.56 -3.60 39.85
CA LEU A 108 38.14 -4.59 38.95
C LEU A 108 37.05 -5.48 38.33
N VAL A 109 36.11 -5.98 39.13
CA VAL A 109 34.98 -6.80 38.65
C VAL A 109 34.10 -6.00 37.69
N ALA A 110 33.82 -4.73 37.96
CA ALA A 110 33.09 -3.86 37.05
C ALA A 110 33.83 -3.68 35.71
N GLY A 111 35.15 -3.46 35.74
CA GLY A 111 35.98 -3.39 34.54
C GLY A 111 35.96 -4.68 33.71
N VAL A 112 36.07 -5.84 34.37
CA VAL A 112 35.94 -7.15 33.71
C VAL A 112 34.54 -7.34 33.11
N GLY A 113 33.48 -6.90 33.80
CA GLY A 113 32.11 -6.96 33.28
C GLY A 113 31.88 -6.09 32.04
N ILE A 114 32.46 -4.88 32.01
CA ILE A 114 32.44 -4.01 30.83
C ILE A 114 33.20 -4.65 29.67
N PHE A 115 34.43 -5.14 29.93
CA PHE A 115 35.25 -5.82 28.93
C PHE A 115 34.53 -7.04 28.33
N ARG A 116 33.91 -7.86 29.18
CA ARG A 116 33.09 -9.01 28.77
C ARG A 116 31.87 -8.58 27.95
N THR A 117 31.26 -7.45 28.26
CA THR A 117 30.13 -6.92 27.47
C THR A 117 30.57 -6.44 26.09
N LEU A 118 31.71 -5.76 25.99
CA LEU A 118 32.25 -5.27 24.71
C LEU A 118 32.72 -6.43 23.81
N THR A 119 33.41 -7.41 24.37
CA THR A 119 33.85 -8.62 23.64
C THR A 119 32.65 -9.45 23.16
N CYS A 120 31.54 -9.48 23.92
CA CYS A 120 30.28 -10.07 23.45
C CYS A 120 29.73 -9.39 22.20
N GLY A 121 29.72 -8.06 22.17
CA GLY A 121 29.35 -7.29 20.98
C GLY A 121 30.31 -7.56 19.82
N GLY A 122 31.60 -7.68 20.12
CA GLY A 122 32.65 -8.02 19.15
C GLY A 122 32.32 -9.28 18.35
N TRP A 123 32.14 -10.43 19.01
CA TRP A 123 31.84 -11.69 18.29
C TRP A 123 30.39 -11.78 17.77
N THR A 124 29.47 -10.91 18.24
CA THR A 124 28.10 -10.84 17.70
C THR A 124 28.02 -10.11 16.35
N TYR A 125 28.80 -9.03 16.19
CA TYR A 125 28.74 -8.19 14.99
C TYR A 125 29.87 -8.47 14.00
N VAL A 126 31.03 -8.92 14.47
CA VAL A 126 32.08 -9.52 13.64
C VAL A 126 31.82 -11.02 13.65
N THR A 127 31.07 -11.51 12.66
CA THR A 127 30.69 -12.93 12.63
C THR A 127 31.80 -13.80 12.06
N SER A 128 31.78 -15.10 12.36
CA SER A 128 32.74 -16.08 11.84
C SER A 128 32.78 -16.15 10.31
N THR A 129 31.71 -15.76 9.62
CA THR A 129 31.67 -15.66 8.15
C THR A 129 32.32 -14.39 7.61
N ASP A 130 32.32 -13.30 8.39
CA ASP A 130 32.86 -12.01 7.94
C ASP A 130 34.37 -11.91 8.20
N ASP A 131 34.81 -12.30 9.40
CA ASP A 131 36.22 -12.36 9.80
C ASP A 131 36.42 -13.36 10.94
N HIS A 132 36.93 -14.54 10.59
CA HIS A 132 37.08 -15.67 11.50
C HIS A 132 38.08 -15.38 12.64
N ASP A 133 39.18 -14.68 12.34
CA ASP A 133 40.26 -14.45 13.31
C ASP A 133 39.82 -13.46 14.39
N TRP A 134 39.20 -12.35 14.00
CA TRP A 134 38.69 -11.37 14.97
C TRP A 134 37.51 -11.91 15.76
N HIS A 135 36.61 -12.68 15.13
CA HIS A 135 35.51 -13.36 15.81
C HIS A 135 36.02 -14.26 16.96
N ASP A 136 37.03 -15.10 16.68
CA ASP A 136 37.60 -16.02 17.67
C ASP A 136 38.36 -15.28 18.78
N ILE A 137 39.09 -14.21 18.45
CA ILE A 137 39.74 -13.36 19.47
C ILE A 137 38.70 -12.80 20.45
N PHE A 138 37.57 -12.28 19.94
CA PHE A 138 36.52 -11.73 20.80
C PHE A 138 35.82 -12.83 21.62
N MET A 139 35.54 -13.99 21.04
CA MET A 139 34.92 -15.13 21.73
C MET A 139 35.82 -15.69 22.83
N ILE A 140 37.11 -15.92 22.55
CA ILE A 140 38.08 -16.41 23.55
C ILE A 140 38.26 -15.36 24.65
N SER A 141 38.38 -14.08 24.30
CA SER A 141 38.50 -13.00 25.28
C SER A 141 37.29 -12.95 26.22
N TYR A 142 36.08 -13.17 25.69
CA TYR A 142 34.85 -13.28 26.49
C TYR A 142 34.89 -14.47 27.46
N LEU A 143 35.25 -15.65 26.98
CA LEU A 143 35.32 -16.88 27.79
C LEU A 143 36.39 -16.76 28.88
N VAL A 144 37.58 -16.23 28.56
CA VAL A 144 38.65 -15.98 29.55
C VAL A 144 38.20 -14.97 30.60
N ALA A 145 37.54 -13.88 30.19
CA ALA A 145 37.00 -12.87 31.11
C ALA A 145 35.83 -13.38 31.97
N THR A 146 35.20 -14.49 31.59
CA THR A 146 34.11 -15.10 32.37
C THR A 146 34.61 -15.64 33.70
N LEU A 147 35.83 -16.19 33.77
CA LEU A 147 36.42 -16.69 35.02
C LEU A 147 36.60 -15.59 36.11
N PRO A 148 37.34 -14.48 35.86
CA PRO A 148 37.46 -13.40 36.83
C PRO A 148 36.11 -12.72 37.14
N TRP A 149 35.18 -12.65 36.18
CA TRP A 149 33.82 -12.17 36.43
C TRP A 149 33.09 -13.06 37.44
N THR A 150 33.04 -14.37 37.20
CA THR A 150 32.32 -15.33 38.04
C THR A 150 32.92 -15.43 39.44
N LEU A 151 34.26 -15.54 39.55
CA LEU A 151 34.95 -15.57 40.84
C LEU A 151 34.79 -14.25 41.60
N GLY A 152 34.87 -13.12 40.90
CA GLY A 152 34.66 -11.79 41.48
C GLY A 152 33.24 -11.60 42.00
N CYS A 153 32.23 -12.00 41.23
CA CYS A 153 30.82 -11.94 41.65
C CYS A 153 30.53 -12.88 42.82
N LEU A 154 31.15 -14.06 42.89
CA LEU A 154 31.03 -14.97 44.04
C LEU A 154 31.70 -14.40 45.30
N ALA A 155 32.89 -13.80 45.17
CA ALA A 155 33.62 -13.20 46.29
C ALA A 155 32.92 -11.95 46.85
N LEU A 156 32.28 -11.16 45.98
CA LEU A 156 31.57 -9.94 46.35
C LEU A 156 30.08 -10.16 46.66
N SER A 157 29.57 -11.39 46.52
CA SER A 157 28.14 -11.67 46.69
C SER A 157 27.65 -11.22 48.08
N PRO A 158 26.53 -10.49 48.17
CA PRO A 158 25.89 -10.16 49.44
C PRO A 158 25.50 -11.40 50.24
N ASN A 159 25.14 -11.24 51.52
CA ASN A 159 24.73 -12.33 52.41
C ASN A 159 23.31 -12.87 52.08
N ASN A 160 23.07 -13.22 50.82
CA ASN A 160 21.86 -13.82 50.30
C ASN A 160 22.12 -15.31 50.01
N ARG A 161 21.73 -16.17 50.96
CA ARG A 161 21.96 -17.63 50.87
C ARG A 161 21.39 -18.24 49.59
N ARG A 162 20.27 -17.72 49.09
CA ARG A 162 19.61 -18.21 47.87
C ARG A 162 20.41 -17.83 46.62
N ALA A 163 20.79 -16.57 46.48
CA ALA A 163 21.58 -16.09 45.34
C ALA A 163 22.95 -16.79 45.27
N VAL A 164 23.65 -16.91 46.40
CA VAL A 164 24.96 -17.59 46.46
C VAL A 164 24.84 -19.08 46.08
N LYS A 165 23.79 -19.77 46.54
CA LYS A 165 23.55 -21.18 46.16
C LYS A 165 23.39 -21.34 44.65
N TYR A 166 22.52 -20.54 44.04
CA TYR A 166 22.28 -20.63 42.58
C TYR A 166 23.49 -20.20 41.75
N ARG A 167 24.23 -19.15 42.17
CA ARG A 167 25.48 -18.77 41.49
C ARG A 167 26.53 -19.88 41.54
N LYS A 168 26.70 -20.54 42.68
CA LYS A 168 27.62 -21.68 42.80
C LYS A 168 27.21 -22.83 41.89
N ILE A 169 25.91 -23.13 41.81
CA ILE A 169 25.40 -24.16 40.90
C ILE A 169 25.68 -23.77 39.44
N MET A 170 25.30 -22.57 39.01
CA MET A 170 25.50 -22.11 37.62
C MET A 170 26.98 -22.03 37.24
N ALA A 171 27.84 -21.53 38.13
CA ALA A 171 29.29 -21.52 37.92
C ALA A 171 29.87 -22.94 37.82
N SER A 172 29.45 -23.85 38.70
CA SER A 172 29.92 -25.24 38.68
C SER A 172 29.47 -25.97 37.40
N LEU A 173 28.23 -25.73 36.96
CA LEU A 173 27.71 -26.28 35.70
C LEU A 173 28.43 -25.69 34.49
N PHE A 174 28.68 -24.39 34.45
CA PHE A 174 29.42 -23.73 33.37
C PHE A 174 30.83 -24.30 33.22
N PHE A 175 31.65 -24.26 34.29
CA PHE A 175 33.02 -24.77 34.23
C PHE A 175 33.08 -26.30 34.10
N GLY A 176 32.14 -27.02 34.71
CA GLY A 176 32.03 -28.48 34.57
C GLY A 176 31.71 -28.91 33.14
N THR A 177 30.92 -28.12 32.42
CA THR A 177 30.53 -28.40 31.02
C THR A 177 31.67 -28.15 30.03
N LEU A 178 32.68 -27.35 30.38
CA LEU A 178 33.86 -27.14 29.53
C LEU A 178 34.64 -28.44 29.28
N VAL A 179 34.69 -29.36 30.26
CA VAL A 179 35.42 -30.62 30.13
C VAL A 179 34.85 -31.52 29.01
N PRO A 180 33.55 -31.90 29.03
CA PRO A 180 32.96 -32.66 27.94
C PRO A 180 32.90 -31.86 26.62
N LEU A 181 32.75 -30.53 26.67
CA LEU A 181 32.79 -29.69 25.48
C LEU A 181 34.12 -29.81 24.75
N ILE A 182 35.25 -29.64 25.45
CA ILE A 182 36.60 -29.76 24.86
C ILE A 182 36.84 -31.17 24.33
N TYR A 183 36.41 -32.19 25.09
CA TYR A 183 36.50 -33.58 24.63
C TYR A 183 35.77 -33.78 23.29
N TYR A 184 34.50 -33.39 23.20
CA TYR A 184 33.73 -33.53 21.95
C TYR A 184 34.16 -32.55 20.86
N PHE A 185 34.80 -31.43 21.21
CA PHE A 185 35.48 -30.55 20.26
C PHE A 185 36.60 -31.29 19.53
N ILE A 186 37.48 -31.95 20.27
CA ILE A 186 38.58 -32.76 19.72
C ILE A 186 38.04 -33.95 18.93
N GLN A 187 37.00 -34.63 19.42
CA GLN A 187 36.40 -35.76 18.70
C GLN A 187 35.82 -35.36 17.34
N HIS A 188 35.22 -34.17 17.22
CA HIS A 188 34.67 -33.73 15.94
C HIS A 188 35.71 -33.07 15.02
N LYS A 189 36.59 -32.18 15.52
CA LYS A 189 37.59 -31.48 14.68
C LYS A 189 38.79 -32.34 14.32
N VAL A 190 39.34 -33.09 15.29
CA VAL A 190 40.62 -33.81 15.11
C VAL A 190 40.36 -35.26 14.71
N HIS A 191 39.52 -35.96 15.48
CA HIS A 191 39.26 -37.40 15.25
C HIS A 191 38.13 -37.68 14.25
N LYS A 192 37.40 -36.65 13.82
CA LYS A 192 36.36 -36.72 12.77
C LYS A 192 35.32 -37.82 13.03
N VAL A 193 34.93 -37.99 14.29
CA VAL A 193 33.97 -39.02 14.72
C VAL A 193 32.54 -38.63 14.33
N PRO A 194 31.78 -39.49 13.62
CA PRO A 194 30.38 -39.23 13.27
C PRO A 194 29.51 -38.95 14.50
N GLY A 195 28.68 -37.90 14.47
CA GLY A 195 27.76 -37.53 15.55
C GLY A 195 28.41 -36.82 16.73
N ALA A 196 29.73 -36.59 16.70
CA ALA A 196 30.44 -35.86 17.75
C ALA A 196 30.10 -34.36 17.73
N TYR A 197 29.78 -33.79 16.57
CA TYR A 197 29.42 -32.37 16.44
C TYR A 197 28.07 -32.05 17.09
N THR A 198 27.06 -32.92 16.90
CA THR A 198 25.76 -32.80 17.59
C THR A 198 25.93 -32.85 19.11
N LYS A 199 26.77 -33.75 19.63
CA LYS A 199 27.08 -33.82 21.07
C LYS A 199 27.82 -32.59 21.57
N TYR A 200 28.78 -32.09 20.80
CA TYR A 200 29.48 -30.82 21.05
C TYR A 200 28.47 -29.66 21.14
N ALA A 201 27.56 -29.55 20.18
CA ALA A 201 26.55 -28.50 20.11
C ALA A 201 25.67 -28.46 21.39
N PHE A 202 25.23 -29.61 21.91
CA PHE A 202 24.45 -29.62 23.17
C PHE A 202 25.20 -29.01 24.35
N PHE A 203 26.51 -29.26 24.47
CA PHE A 203 27.33 -28.66 25.53
C PHE A 203 27.57 -27.17 25.30
N GLU A 204 27.70 -26.74 24.04
CA GLU A 204 27.84 -25.33 23.67
C GLU A 204 26.58 -24.53 24.02
N TRP A 205 25.40 -25.04 23.64
CA TRP A 205 24.11 -24.47 24.05
C TRP A 205 23.93 -24.45 25.57
N SER A 206 24.40 -25.50 26.26
CA SER A 206 24.35 -25.56 27.72
C SER A 206 25.21 -24.48 28.39
N LEU A 207 26.39 -24.15 27.84
CA LEU A 207 27.20 -23.04 28.34
C LEU A 207 26.45 -21.72 28.28
N ILE A 208 25.77 -21.42 27.17
CA ILE A 208 24.98 -20.19 27.02
C ILE A 208 23.88 -20.11 28.08
N LEU A 209 23.18 -21.23 28.33
CA LEU A 209 22.12 -21.30 29.35
C LEU A 209 22.68 -21.04 30.76
N PHE A 210 23.82 -21.62 31.11
CA PHE A 210 24.42 -21.42 32.43
C PHE A 210 25.00 -20.03 32.60
N ASP A 211 25.53 -19.45 31.53
CA ASP A 211 26.16 -18.14 31.56
C ASP A 211 25.14 -17.00 31.72
N VAL A 212 24.10 -16.98 30.87
CA VAL A 212 22.98 -16.05 31.03
C VAL A 212 22.25 -16.31 32.35
N GLY A 213 22.10 -17.58 32.72
CA GLY A 213 21.53 -18.00 33.99
C GLY A 213 22.31 -17.49 35.21
N PHE A 214 23.64 -17.46 35.17
CA PHE A 214 24.48 -16.91 36.24
C PHE A 214 24.17 -15.42 36.49
N ASP A 215 24.08 -14.64 35.41
CA ASP A 215 23.77 -13.21 35.51
C ASP A 215 22.30 -12.97 35.87
N ALA A 216 21.37 -13.85 35.50
CA ALA A 216 19.97 -13.79 35.92
C ALA A 216 19.79 -13.88 37.45
N VAL A 217 20.68 -14.59 38.16
CA VAL A 217 20.64 -14.68 39.63
C VAL A 217 20.78 -13.32 40.31
N THR A 218 21.38 -12.31 39.64
CA THR A 218 21.46 -10.93 40.16
C THR A 218 20.09 -10.30 40.42
N ALA A 219 19.01 -10.80 39.80
CA ALA A 219 17.64 -10.35 40.10
C ALA A 219 17.27 -10.54 41.59
N LEU A 220 17.78 -11.59 42.24
CA LEU A 220 17.56 -11.86 43.67
C LEU A 220 18.30 -10.88 44.58
N ASP A 221 19.41 -10.29 44.11
CA ASP A 221 20.15 -9.29 44.87
C ASP A 221 19.65 -7.88 44.58
N PHE A 222 19.15 -7.63 43.37
CA PHE A 222 18.55 -6.35 42.99
C PHE A 222 17.12 -6.17 43.47
N GLU A 223 16.49 -7.20 44.04
CA GLU A 223 15.15 -7.08 44.64
C GLU A 223 15.12 -6.05 45.78
N SER A 224 16.22 -5.91 46.52
CA SER A 224 16.40 -4.90 47.57
C SER A 224 16.88 -3.54 47.07
N PHE A 225 17.04 -3.34 45.75
CA PHE A 225 17.46 -2.08 45.14
C PHE A 225 16.32 -1.38 44.42
N GLU A 226 16.28 -0.06 44.59
CA GLU A 226 15.32 0.79 43.92
C GLU A 226 16.04 1.96 43.23
N LEU A 227 15.80 2.09 41.92
CA LEU A 227 16.32 3.19 41.12
C LEU A 227 15.28 4.31 41.10
N VAL A 228 15.61 5.40 41.78
CA VAL A 228 14.77 6.59 41.85
C VAL A 228 15.37 7.67 40.97
N VAL A 229 14.66 8.05 39.90
CA VAL A 229 15.04 9.19 39.06
C VAL A 229 14.42 10.44 39.69
N ARG A 230 15.25 11.33 40.24
CA ARG A 230 14.80 12.58 40.88
C ARG A 230 15.05 13.79 40.00
N ASP A 231 14.06 14.66 39.94
CA ASP A 231 14.20 15.94 39.28
C ASP A 231 14.71 16.99 40.26
N VAL A 232 16.02 17.18 40.25
CA VAL A 232 16.71 18.08 41.18
C VAL A 232 16.49 19.56 40.79
N LYS A 233 16.02 19.85 39.57
CA LYS A 233 15.84 21.22 39.04
C LYS A 233 14.40 21.59 38.70
N GLY A 234 13.44 20.67 38.85
CA GLY A 234 12.02 20.89 38.54
C GLY A 234 11.74 21.09 37.04
N VAL A 235 12.58 20.53 36.16
CA VAL A 235 12.45 20.67 34.69
C VAL A 235 11.54 19.60 34.08
N SER A 236 11.49 18.43 34.69
CA SER A 236 10.67 17.31 34.28
C SER A 236 9.20 17.55 34.64
N ARG A 237 8.30 17.10 33.76
CA ARG A 237 6.85 17.06 34.01
C ARG A 237 6.51 15.90 34.95
N GLY A 238 7.01 15.94 36.19
CA GLY A 238 6.58 15.05 37.27
C GLY A 238 5.11 15.29 37.63
N GLN A 239 4.43 14.27 38.16
CA GLN A 239 2.97 14.20 38.37
C GLN A 239 2.35 15.26 39.29
N LEU A 240 3.09 16.25 39.78
CA LEU A 240 2.56 17.34 40.61
C LEU A 240 2.87 18.68 39.95
N LYS A 241 1.77 19.37 39.61
CA LYS A 241 1.75 20.72 39.03
C LYS A 241 2.68 21.66 39.80
N THR A 242 3.70 22.18 39.12
CA THR A 242 4.40 23.39 39.57
C THR A 242 4.62 24.38 38.43
N THR A 243 4.73 25.64 38.85
CA THR A 243 4.99 26.95 38.22
C THR A 243 5.60 27.06 36.81
N ALA A 244 6.16 26.01 36.20
CA ALA A 244 6.48 25.98 34.77
C ALA A 244 5.20 25.98 33.89
N ASP A 245 4.05 25.65 34.47
CA ASP A 245 2.74 25.80 33.84
C ASP A 245 2.40 27.25 33.47
N SER A 246 2.96 28.27 34.15
CA SER A 246 2.65 29.69 33.89
C SER A 246 3.37 30.27 32.66
N VAL A 247 4.49 29.67 32.25
CA VAL A 247 5.24 30.07 31.04
C VAL A 247 4.71 29.33 29.82
N LEU A 248 4.32 28.06 29.95
CA LEU A 248 3.60 27.30 28.92
C LEU A 248 2.13 27.76 28.77
N GLU A 249 1.52 28.36 29.79
CA GLU A 249 0.21 29.02 29.67
C GLU A 249 0.19 30.14 28.63
N LYS A 250 1.34 30.79 28.34
CA LYS A 250 1.43 31.79 27.25
C LYS A 250 1.47 31.18 25.84
N GLU A 251 1.80 29.89 25.69
CA GLU A 251 1.75 29.17 24.39
C GLU A 251 0.54 28.23 24.25
N LYS A 252 -0.16 27.92 25.36
CA LYS A 252 -1.44 27.18 25.40
C LYS A 252 -2.59 27.88 24.66
N ASP A 253 -2.43 29.13 24.20
CA ASP A 253 -3.46 29.80 23.41
C ASP A 253 -3.51 29.34 21.94
N LYS A 254 -2.56 28.51 21.49
CA LYS A 254 -2.60 27.91 20.13
C LYS A 254 -3.27 26.53 20.13
N PRO A 255 -4.25 26.29 19.24
CA PRO A 255 -5.06 25.06 19.25
C PRO A 255 -4.26 23.76 19.01
N VAL A 256 -3.10 23.83 18.35
CA VAL A 256 -2.27 22.67 17.99
C VAL A 256 -1.39 22.20 19.17
N GLY A 257 -0.73 23.13 19.87
CA GLY A 257 0.21 22.81 20.97
C GLY A 257 -0.46 22.14 22.18
N ASN A 258 -1.77 22.33 22.34
CA ASN A 258 -2.57 21.76 23.44
C ASN A 258 -2.89 20.25 23.30
N THR A 259 -2.51 19.61 22.19
CA THR A 259 -2.90 18.22 21.90
C THR A 259 -1.86 17.18 22.37
N PHE A 260 -0.59 17.57 22.57
CA PHE A 260 0.54 16.65 22.75
C PHE A 260 1.13 16.61 24.19
N GLY A 261 0.30 16.81 25.22
CA GLY A 261 0.77 17.09 26.59
C GLY A 261 0.57 16.01 27.67
N GLU A 262 -0.16 14.92 27.42
CA GLU A 262 -0.58 13.95 28.44
C GLU A 262 0.02 12.54 28.20
N GLY A 263 0.07 11.70 29.25
CA GLY A 263 0.71 10.38 29.21
C GLY A 263 0.13 9.42 28.16
N PHE A 264 0.98 8.60 27.53
CA PHE A 264 0.67 7.65 26.45
C PHE A 264 0.15 6.31 26.98
N PHE A 265 -0.96 5.81 26.44
CA PHE A 265 -1.57 4.53 26.82
C PHE A 265 -1.78 3.62 25.61
N TRP A 266 -1.20 2.42 25.66
CA TRP A 266 -1.35 1.40 24.61
C TRP A 266 -2.79 1.02 24.31
N ALA A 267 -3.66 1.00 25.31
CA ALA A 267 -5.08 0.66 25.13
C ALA A 267 -5.82 1.68 24.23
N GLU A 268 -5.51 2.97 24.36
CA GLU A 268 -6.18 4.06 23.65
C GLU A 268 -5.70 4.17 22.19
N ILE A 269 -4.41 3.92 21.94
CA ILE A 269 -3.91 3.83 20.56
C ILE A 269 -4.46 2.60 19.82
N ILE A 270 -4.63 1.47 20.51
CA ILE A 270 -5.29 0.28 19.95
C ILE A 270 -6.76 0.59 19.61
N ASP A 271 -7.46 1.37 20.43
CA ASP A 271 -8.84 1.79 20.16
C ASP A 271 -8.92 2.70 18.93
N ALA A 272 -8.05 3.70 18.84
CA ALA A 272 -7.97 4.59 17.68
C ALA A 272 -7.63 3.81 16.40
N ALA A 273 -6.65 2.90 16.46
CA ALA A 273 -6.27 2.05 15.33
C ALA A 273 -7.42 1.13 14.90
N SER A 274 -8.17 0.55 15.86
CA SER A 274 -9.34 -0.28 15.57
C SER A 274 -10.46 0.52 14.89
N ASP A 275 -10.70 1.75 15.35
CA ASP A 275 -11.67 2.65 14.73
C ASP A 275 -11.27 3.03 13.30
N VAL A 276 -10.01 3.40 13.08
CA VAL A 276 -9.45 3.69 11.75
C VAL A 276 -9.57 2.48 10.82
N TYR A 277 -9.29 1.28 11.34
CA TYR A 277 -9.41 0.05 10.56
C TYR A 277 -10.86 -0.22 10.12
N ASN A 278 -11.85 0.03 10.98
CA ASN A 278 -13.27 -0.04 10.58
C ASN A 278 -13.60 0.98 9.46
N GLY A 279 -12.96 2.16 9.49
CA GLY A 279 -13.05 3.14 8.40
C GLY A 279 -12.42 2.63 7.10
N PHE A 280 -11.25 2.00 7.19
CA PHE A 280 -10.60 1.33 6.05
C PHE A 280 -11.48 0.24 5.42
N VAL A 281 -12.17 -0.57 6.23
CA VAL A 281 -13.14 -1.57 5.75
C VAL A 281 -14.31 -0.91 5.02
N PHE A 282 -14.84 0.21 5.53
CA PHE A 282 -15.89 0.96 4.83
C PHE A 282 -15.44 1.39 3.43
N TRP A 283 -14.26 2.00 3.31
CA TRP A 283 -13.76 2.45 2.01
C TRP A 283 -13.42 1.30 1.06
N THR A 284 -12.94 0.17 1.60
CA THR A 284 -12.74 -1.06 0.83
C THR A 284 -14.05 -1.54 0.19
N ILE A 285 -15.15 -1.57 0.96
CA ILE A 285 -16.46 -2.02 0.45
C ILE A 285 -17.06 -0.99 -0.53
N VAL A 286 -16.97 0.31 -0.22
CA VAL A 286 -17.50 1.39 -1.08
C VAL A 286 -16.81 1.42 -2.43
N THR A 287 -15.49 1.22 -2.48
CA THR A 287 -14.72 1.21 -3.72
C THR A 287 -14.82 -0.10 -4.50
N ALA A 288 -15.17 -1.20 -3.83
CA ALA A 288 -15.33 -2.50 -4.49
C ALA A 288 -16.57 -2.57 -5.40
N LEU A 289 -17.71 -2.00 -4.96
CA LEU A 289 -18.97 -2.22 -5.67
C LEU A 289 -18.95 -1.72 -7.13
N PRO A 290 -18.49 -0.49 -7.45
CA PRO A 290 -18.47 -0.03 -8.83
C PRO A 290 -17.70 -0.96 -9.79
N VAL A 291 -16.59 -1.53 -9.33
CA VAL A 291 -15.76 -2.49 -10.10
C VAL A 291 -16.53 -3.77 -10.41
N LEU A 292 -17.24 -4.31 -9.41
CA LEU A 292 -18.06 -5.51 -9.60
C LEU A 292 -19.27 -5.24 -10.51
N VAL A 293 -19.89 -4.08 -10.38
CA VAL A 293 -21.05 -3.73 -11.20
C VAL A 293 -20.64 -3.58 -12.67
N TRP A 294 -19.49 -2.96 -12.95
CA TRP A 294 -19.04 -2.69 -14.32
C TRP A 294 -18.77 -3.93 -15.16
N TYR A 295 -18.39 -5.04 -14.52
CA TYR A 295 -18.20 -6.32 -15.21
C TYR A 295 -19.43 -6.75 -16.03
N PHE A 296 -20.65 -6.56 -15.53
CA PHE A 296 -21.84 -7.04 -16.23
C PHE A 296 -22.13 -6.30 -17.54
N PRO A 297 -22.21 -4.96 -17.57
CA PRO A 297 -22.45 -4.26 -18.83
C PRO A 297 -21.32 -4.42 -19.83
N LEU A 298 -20.07 -4.62 -19.37
CA LEU A 298 -18.94 -4.91 -20.26
C LEU A 298 -19.11 -6.26 -20.98
N TRP A 299 -19.46 -7.34 -20.26
CA TRP A 299 -19.64 -8.66 -20.87
C TRP A 299 -21.00 -8.85 -21.58
N HIS A 300 -22.03 -8.08 -21.20
CA HIS A 300 -23.34 -8.09 -21.86
C HIS A 300 -23.45 -7.07 -23.00
N MET A 301 -22.43 -6.22 -23.20
CA MET A 301 -22.42 -5.11 -24.17
C MET A 301 -23.68 -4.24 -24.07
N GLY A 302 -24.08 -3.88 -22.84
CA GLY A 302 -25.30 -3.11 -22.58
C GLY A 302 -25.83 -3.24 -21.15
N ILE A 303 -26.93 -2.56 -20.83
CA ILE A 303 -27.55 -2.59 -19.49
C ILE A 303 -28.10 -3.98 -19.20
N SER A 304 -27.55 -4.63 -18.16
CA SER A 304 -27.84 -6.02 -17.79
C SER A 304 -28.92 -6.18 -16.71
N GLY A 305 -29.24 -5.10 -15.99
CA GLY A 305 -30.09 -5.08 -14.80
C GLY A 305 -29.32 -5.16 -13.48
N TYR A 306 -28.08 -5.69 -13.49
CA TYR A 306 -27.22 -5.73 -12.29
C TYR A 306 -26.77 -4.34 -11.84
N GLU A 307 -26.84 -3.34 -12.72
CA GLU A 307 -26.49 -1.95 -12.43
C GLU A 307 -27.34 -1.37 -11.29
N VAL A 308 -28.55 -1.88 -11.04
CA VAL A 308 -29.41 -1.49 -9.91
C VAL A 308 -28.71 -1.70 -8.55
N ALA A 309 -27.70 -2.58 -8.47
CA ALA A 309 -26.93 -2.81 -7.26
C ALA A 309 -26.26 -1.54 -6.70
N ILE A 310 -25.97 -0.52 -7.52
CA ILE A 310 -25.40 0.77 -7.05
C ILE A 310 -26.31 1.46 -6.01
N VAL A 311 -27.62 1.21 -6.05
CA VAL A 311 -28.61 1.78 -5.12
C VAL A 311 -28.44 1.22 -3.71
N CYS A 312 -27.70 0.12 -3.50
CA CYS A 312 -27.45 -0.46 -2.17
C CYS A 312 -26.87 0.55 -1.17
N CYS A 313 -26.09 1.54 -1.62
CA CYS A 313 -25.55 2.58 -0.74
C CYS A 313 -26.62 3.49 -0.10
N THR A 314 -27.85 3.52 -0.65
CA THR A 314 -28.96 4.36 -0.18
C THR A 314 -29.69 3.83 1.07
N SER A 315 -29.20 2.73 1.66
CA SER A 315 -29.75 2.14 2.88
C SER A 315 -30.02 3.10 4.05
N PRO A 316 -29.32 4.25 4.22
CA PRO A 316 -29.71 5.23 5.24
C PRO A 316 -31.12 5.83 5.07
N LEU A 317 -31.76 5.70 3.90
CA LEU A 317 -33.17 6.05 3.70
C LEU A 317 -34.11 5.25 4.61
N LEU A 318 -33.75 4.01 4.96
CA LEU A 318 -34.52 3.15 5.85
C LEU A 318 -34.71 3.77 7.25
N TYR A 319 -33.83 4.69 7.65
CA TYR A 319 -33.95 5.44 8.91
C TYR A 319 -35.05 6.51 8.93
N VAL A 320 -35.83 6.62 7.85
CA VAL A 320 -37.13 7.30 7.88
C VAL A 320 -38.08 6.58 8.84
N ILE A 321 -37.94 5.25 8.96
CA ILE A 321 -38.70 4.41 9.88
C ILE A 321 -38.02 4.49 11.27
N PRO A 322 -38.68 5.07 12.30
CA PRO A 322 -38.06 5.29 13.61
C PRO A 322 -37.61 4.01 14.32
N SER A 323 -38.34 2.90 14.14
CA SER A 323 -37.98 1.61 14.74
C SER A 323 -36.68 1.03 14.18
N LEU A 324 -36.48 1.10 12.86
CA LEU A 324 -35.23 0.69 12.22
C LEU A 324 -34.06 1.57 12.64
N ARG A 325 -34.28 2.89 12.71
CA ARG A 325 -33.27 3.83 13.21
C ARG A 325 -32.87 3.53 14.66
N TYR A 326 -33.84 3.28 15.53
CA TYR A 326 -33.59 2.91 16.92
C TYR A 326 -32.83 1.58 17.04
N ALA A 327 -33.27 0.56 16.29
CA ALA A 327 -32.62 -0.74 16.26
C ALA A 327 -31.16 -0.65 15.79
N ALA A 328 -30.88 0.15 14.76
CA ALA A 328 -29.54 0.36 14.23
C ALA A 328 -28.60 1.04 15.24
N VAL A 329 -29.05 2.11 15.90
CA VAL A 329 -28.27 2.82 16.93
C VAL A 329 -27.99 1.92 18.14
N LYS A 330 -28.95 1.07 18.53
CA LYS A 330 -28.77 0.13 19.64
C LYS A 330 -27.84 -1.03 19.29
N ASN A 331 -27.80 -1.46 18.03
CA ASN A 331 -27.08 -2.65 17.58
C ASN A 331 -25.93 -2.34 16.59
N LEU A 332 -25.20 -1.24 16.80
CA LEU A 332 -24.09 -0.83 15.92
C LEU A 332 -23.05 -1.93 15.71
N ARG A 333 -22.71 -2.69 16.77
CA ARG A 333 -21.78 -3.81 16.67
C ARG A 333 -22.25 -4.87 15.69
N LEU A 334 -23.54 -5.20 15.67
CA LEU A 334 -24.09 -6.18 14.75
C LEU A 334 -23.98 -5.66 13.31
N LEU A 335 -24.34 -4.40 13.05
CA LEU A 335 -24.26 -3.82 11.71
C LEU A 335 -22.82 -3.80 11.16
N HIS A 336 -21.84 -3.42 12.00
CA HIS A 336 -20.42 -3.46 11.62
C HIS A 336 -19.89 -4.89 11.44
N LEU A 337 -20.42 -5.90 12.15
CA LEU A 337 -20.07 -7.30 11.90
C LEU A 337 -20.69 -7.84 10.60
N LEU A 338 -21.93 -7.45 10.31
CA LEU A 338 -22.63 -7.85 9.08
C LEU A 338 -21.96 -7.27 7.83
N SER A 339 -21.40 -6.06 7.90
CA SER A 339 -20.68 -5.48 6.75
C SER A 339 -19.38 -6.22 6.41
N LEU A 340 -18.78 -6.96 7.35
CA LEU A 340 -17.57 -7.75 7.09
C LEU A 340 -17.81 -8.89 6.08
N VAL A 341 -19.07 -9.28 5.85
CA VAL A 341 -19.43 -10.31 4.87
C VAL A 341 -18.97 -9.94 3.46
N GLY A 342 -18.88 -8.65 3.13
CA GLY A 342 -18.35 -8.19 1.83
C GLY A 342 -16.88 -8.54 1.61
N LEU A 343 -16.08 -8.62 2.68
CA LEU A 343 -14.68 -9.03 2.60
C LEU A 343 -14.54 -10.52 2.29
N LEU A 344 -15.61 -11.31 2.42
CA LEU A 344 -15.65 -12.71 1.99
C LEU A 344 -15.99 -12.86 0.50
N GLY A 345 -16.24 -11.77 -0.23
CA GLY A 345 -16.57 -11.79 -1.66
C GLY A 345 -15.57 -12.60 -2.51
N TYR A 346 -14.28 -12.56 -2.17
CA TYR A 346 -13.23 -13.34 -2.85
C TYR A 346 -13.37 -14.87 -2.73
N LYS A 347 -14.29 -15.38 -1.89
CA LYS A 347 -14.59 -16.81 -1.80
C LYS A 347 -15.62 -17.26 -2.83
N PHE A 348 -16.37 -16.33 -3.41
CA PHE A 348 -17.39 -16.62 -4.40
C PHE A 348 -16.77 -16.58 -5.80
N GLN A 349 -16.82 -17.72 -6.50
CA GLN A 349 -16.31 -17.85 -7.86
C GLN A 349 -17.25 -17.19 -8.86
N ASP A 350 -18.56 -17.38 -8.68
CA ASP A 350 -19.58 -16.78 -9.53
C ASP A 350 -19.61 -15.25 -9.37
N PRO A 351 -19.47 -14.48 -10.46
CA PRO A 351 -19.48 -13.01 -10.44
C PRO A 351 -20.74 -12.40 -9.83
N ALA A 352 -21.93 -12.97 -10.10
CA ALA A 352 -23.20 -12.44 -9.59
C ALA A 352 -23.32 -12.59 -8.07
N ASN A 353 -22.95 -13.76 -7.53
CA ASN A 353 -22.90 -13.99 -6.09
C ASN A 353 -21.91 -13.04 -5.39
N ARG A 354 -20.74 -12.79 -6.00
CA ARG A 354 -19.75 -11.82 -5.49
C ARG A 354 -20.34 -10.40 -5.43
N LEU A 355 -21.09 -10.00 -6.47
CA LEU A 355 -21.81 -8.73 -6.51
C LEU A 355 -22.86 -8.63 -5.40
N PHE A 356 -23.74 -9.63 -5.25
CA PHE A 356 -24.82 -9.58 -4.25
C PHE A 356 -24.31 -9.53 -2.81
N VAL A 357 -23.29 -10.33 -2.50
CA VAL A 357 -22.64 -10.32 -1.18
C VAL A 357 -22.01 -8.95 -0.89
N THR A 358 -21.34 -8.35 -1.88
CA THR A 358 -20.75 -7.01 -1.74
C THR A 358 -21.82 -5.91 -1.65
N GLY A 359 -22.93 -6.04 -2.39
CA GLY A 359 -24.08 -5.13 -2.31
C GLY A 359 -24.75 -5.14 -0.94
N PHE A 360 -24.93 -6.34 -0.35
CA PHE A 360 -25.41 -6.47 1.04
C PHE A 360 -24.45 -5.81 2.03
N ALA A 361 -23.14 -6.02 1.87
CA ALA A 361 -22.12 -5.38 2.69
C ALA A 361 -22.11 -3.86 2.56
N LEU A 362 -22.34 -3.33 1.35
CA LEU A 362 -22.44 -1.89 1.12
C LEU A 362 -23.67 -1.29 1.81
N SER A 363 -24.82 -1.95 1.67
CA SER A 363 -26.05 -1.53 2.35
C SER A 363 -25.87 -1.50 3.87
N THR A 364 -25.31 -2.56 4.44
CA THR A 364 -25.07 -2.63 5.89
C THR A 364 -24.00 -1.64 6.37
N THR A 365 -22.91 -1.42 5.63
CA THR A 365 -21.85 -0.49 6.03
C THR A 365 -22.28 0.97 5.95
N CYS A 366 -23.02 1.38 4.91
CA CYS A 366 -23.59 2.73 4.81
C CYS A 366 -24.56 3.00 5.97
N ALA A 367 -25.43 2.03 6.26
CA ALA A 367 -26.33 2.08 7.41
C ALA A 367 -25.56 2.17 8.74
N ALA A 368 -24.52 1.36 8.93
CA ALA A 368 -23.70 1.31 10.15
C ALA A 368 -22.99 2.65 10.42
N TRP A 369 -22.34 3.24 9.41
CA TRP A 369 -21.62 4.49 9.55
C TRP A 369 -22.55 5.69 9.74
N THR A 370 -23.68 5.74 9.03
CA THR A 370 -24.72 6.75 9.29
C THR A 370 -25.25 6.65 10.72
N ALA A 371 -25.57 5.43 11.20
CA ALA A 371 -26.02 5.25 12.58
C ALA A 371 -24.92 5.59 13.60
N SER A 372 -23.65 5.30 13.29
CA SER A 372 -22.50 5.65 14.15
C SER A 372 -22.38 7.16 14.31
N PHE A 373 -22.39 7.93 13.21
CA PHE A 373 -22.38 9.39 13.28
C PHE A 373 -23.60 9.95 14.00
N PHE A 374 -24.79 9.41 13.73
CA PHE A 374 -26.02 9.86 14.36
C PHE A 374 -26.08 9.57 15.86
N SER A 375 -25.59 8.41 16.30
CA SER A 375 -25.60 7.97 17.70
C SER A 375 -24.72 8.84 18.62
N GLU A 376 -23.70 9.48 18.06
CA GLU A 376 -22.74 10.33 18.78
C GLU A 376 -23.00 11.83 18.60
N ARG A 377 -24.12 12.21 17.96
CA ARG A 377 -24.45 13.62 17.64
C ARG A 377 -24.51 14.56 18.86
N ALA A 378 -24.79 14.01 20.05
CA ALA A 378 -24.82 14.78 21.30
C ALA A 378 -23.44 14.91 21.97
N ASN A 379 -22.46 14.06 21.60
CA ASN A 379 -21.11 14.04 22.16
C ASN A 379 -20.09 14.47 21.11
N THR A 380 -19.78 15.77 21.07
CA THR A 380 -18.88 16.36 20.06
C THR A 380 -17.51 15.66 19.97
N PRO A 381 -16.78 15.37 21.07
CA PRO A 381 -15.53 14.61 20.99
C PRO A 381 -15.64 13.22 20.37
N ARG A 382 -16.68 12.45 20.72
CA ARG A 382 -16.88 11.11 20.15
C ARG A 382 -17.27 11.16 18.68
N LEU A 383 -18.11 12.12 18.28
CA LEU A 383 -18.43 12.35 16.87
C LEU A 383 -17.19 12.72 16.07
N GLU A 384 -16.34 13.62 16.59
CA GLU A 384 -15.06 13.98 15.97
C GLU A 384 -14.16 12.75 15.80
N ALA A 385 -14.08 11.88 16.82
CA ALA A 385 -13.33 10.63 16.74
C ALA A 385 -13.87 9.69 15.64
N ARG A 386 -15.19 9.55 15.48
CA ARG A 386 -15.80 8.77 14.38
C ARG A 386 -15.50 9.38 13.01
N ILE A 387 -15.55 10.71 12.88
CA ILE A 387 -15.21 11.41 11.63
C ILE A 387 -13.72 11.23 11.29
N MET A 388 -12.82 11.35 12.28
CA MET A 388 -11.40 11.08 12.09
C MET A 388 -11.15 9.62 11.72
N ALA A 389 -11.83 8.67 12.37
CA ALA A 389 -11.74 7.26 12.02
C ALA A 389 -12.14 6.99 10.56
N TRP A 390 -13.22 7.61 10.11
CA TRP A 390 -13.70 7.53 8.73
C TRP A 390 -12.72 8.15 7.72
N GLY A 391 -12.23 9.37 7.99
CA GLY A 391 -11.30 10.07 7.11
C GLY A 391 -9.88 9.49 7.09
N ILE A 392 -9.35 9.07 8.23
CA ILE A 392 -8.05 8.39 8.31
C ILE A 392 -8.17 6.97 7.74
N GLY A 393 -9.34 6.32 7.86
CA GLY A 393 -9.63 5.06 7.17
C GLY A 393 -9.54 5.18 5.65
N LEU A 394 -9.99 6.30 5.06
CA LEU A 394 -9.79 6.58 3.63
C LEU A 394 -8.30 6.66 3.31
N ILE A 395 -7.56 7.45 4.09
CA ILE A 395 -6.12 7.64 3.90
C ILE A 395 -5.39 6.29 4.02
N MET A 396 -5.78 5.44 4.98
CA MET A 396 -5.26 4.08 5.11
C MET A 396 -5.56 3.23 3.87
N SER A 397 -6.76 3.36 3.29
CA SER A 397 -7.12 2.68 2.03
C SER A 397 -6.26 3.14 0.86
N VAL A 398 -6.00 4.44 0.74
CA VAL A 398 -5.13 4.99 -0.30
C VAL A 398 -3.68 4.57 -0.08
N VAL A 399 -3.18 4.57 1.16
CA VAL A 399 -1.84 4.06 1.49
C VAL A 399 -1.71 2.58 1.17
N ALA A 400 -2.75 1.77 1.45
CA ALA A 400 -2.76 0.35 1.10
C ALA A 400 -2.72 0.12 -0.42
N LYS A 401 -3.53 0.86 -1.18
CA LYS A 401 -3.49 0.85 -2.65
C LYS A 401 -2.12 1.32 -3.16
N PHE A 402 -1.56 2.38 -2.59
CA PHE A 402 -0.24 2.88 -2.94
C PHE A 402 0.88 1.86 -2.64
N ALA A 403 0.78 1.05 -1.58
CA ALA A 403 1.70 -0.06 -1.33
C ALA A 403 1.51 -1.21 -2.35
N CYS A 404 0.27 -1.46 -2.76
CA CYS A 404 -0.14 -2.59 -3.58
C CYS A 404 -0.38 -2.20 -5.06
N LYS A 405 0.33 -1.19 -5.57
CA LYS A 405 0.29 -0.76 -6.98
C LYS A 405 -1.15 -0.55 -7.48
N THR A 406 -1.90 0.28 -6.74
CA THR A 406 -3.29 0.68 -6.97
C THR A 406 -4.38 -0.36 -6.70
N ASN A 407 -4.04 -1.60 -6.35
CA ASN A 407 -5.05 -2.58 -5.91
C ASN A 407 -5.33 -2.48 -4.41
N ASN A 408 -6.61 -2.52 -4.00
CA ASN A 408 -6.90 -2.70 -2.58
C ASN A 408 -6.72 -4.18 -2.23
N PRO A 409 -5.85 -4.52 -1.25
CA PRO A 409 -5.51 -5.90 -0.96
C PRO A 409 -6.68 -6.71 -0.36
N LEU A 410 -7.79 -6.06 0.01
CA LEU A 410 -9.00 -6.69 0.56
C LEU A 410 -10.21 -6.65 -0.40
N TRP A 411 -10.01 -6.23 -1.65
CA TRP A 411 -11.11 -6.22 -2.61
C TRP A 411 -11.62 -7.65 -2.92
N PRO A 412 -12.91 -7.78 -3.27
CA PRO A 412 -13.49 -9.06 -3.63
C PRO A 412 -12.97 -9.62 -4.96
N ILE A 413 -12.29 -8.81 -5.78
CA ILE A 413 -11.64 -9.21 -7.05
C ILE A 413 -10.18 -9.68 -6.88
N VAL A 414 -9.65 -9.67 -5.65
CA VAL A 414 -8.31 -10.17 -5.34
C VAL A 414 -8.37 -11.40 -4.43
N HIS A 415 -7.39 -12.29 -4.54
CA HIS A 415 -7.15 -13.49 -3.74
C HIS A 415 -5.64 -13.73 -3.61
N ALA A 416 -5.23 -14.72 -2.81
CA ALA A 416 -3.81 -14.90 -2.44
C ALA A 416 -2.86 -14.97 -3.66
N GLU A 417 -3.26 -15.67 -4.72
CA GLU A 417 -2.44 -15.86 -5.94
C GLU A 417 -2.31 -14.58 -6.78
N ASN A 418 -3.33 -13.70 -6.81
CA ASN A 418 -3.25 -12.42 -7.55
C ASN A 418 -2.91 -11.20 -6.65
N GLY A 419 -2.51 -11.43 -5.38
CA GLY A 419 -1.96 -10.40 -4.49
C GLY A 419 -2.87 -9.95 -3.33
N GLY A 420 -4.01 -10.60 -3.11
CA GLY A 420 -4.95 -10.29 -2.03
C GLY A 420 -4.50 -10.76 -0.65
N TRP A 421 -4.72 -9.93 0.38
CA TRP A 421 -4.45 -10.20 1.80
C TRP A 421 -5.72 -10.44 2.61
N ASN A 422 -6.79 -10.91 1.94
CA ASN A 422 -8.14 -11.03 2.48
C ASN A 422 -8.21 -11.71 3.85
N LYS A 423 -7.54 -12.86 4.03
CA LYS A 423 -7.59 -13.64 5.29
C LYS A 423 -7.10 -12.82 6.48
N VAL A 424 -5.94 -12.17 6.34
CA VAL A 424 -5.33 -11.35 7.38
C VAL A 424 -6.19 -10.11 7.64
N GLY A 425 -6.67 -9.48 6.57
CA GLY A 425 -7.53 -8.31 6.70
C GLY A 425 -8.85 -8.59 7.40
N ILE A 426 -9.52 -9.69 7.07
CA ILE A 426 -10.75 -10.13 7.75
C ILE A 426 -10.49 -10.40 9.24
N PHE A 427 -9.38 -11.08 9.55
CA PHE A 427 -9.00 -11.34 10.94
C PHE A 427 -8.86 -10.03 11.72
N ILE A 428 -8.08 -9.07 11.20
CA ILE A 428 -7.91 -7.75 11.82
C ILE A 428 -9.26 -7.01 11.90
N ALA A 429 -10.10 -7.07 10.87
CA ALA A 429 -11.43 -6.45 10.83
C ALA A 429 -12.33 -6.96 11.96
N LEU A 430 -12.34 -8.28 12.19
CA LEU A 430 -13.13 -8.88 13.26
C LEU A 430 -12.70 -8.33 14.62
N PHE A 431 -11.40 -8.32 14.91
CA PHE A 431 -10.89 -7.75 16.17
C PHE A 431 -11.15 -6.25 16.28
N ALA A 432 -11.00 -5.51 15.18
CA ALA A 432 -11.25 -4.07 15.13
C ALA A 432 -12.70 -3.71 15.46
N VAL A 433 -13.69 -4.47 14.94
CA VAL A 433 -15.11 -4.28 15.27
C VAL A 433 -15.39 -4.66 16.73
N LEU A 434 -14.85 -5.80 17.19
CA LEU A 434 -15.03 -6.25 18.57
C LEU A 434 -14.43 -5.26 19.59
N ARG A 435 -13.30 -4.64 19.24
CA ARG A 435 -12.61 -3.65 20.07
C ARG A 435 -13.30 -2.29 20.06
N SER A 436 -13.64 -1.75 18.88
CA SER A 436 -14.27 -0.43 18.73
C SER A 436 -15.65 -0.32 19.38
N GLN A 437 -16.34 -1.46 19.52
CA GLN A 437 -17.71 -1.52 20.04
C GLN A 437 -17.81 -2.14 21.45
N ARG A 438 -16.70 -2.29 22.18
CA ARG A 438 -16.65 -2.99 23.49
C ARG A 438 -17.41 -2.30 24.64
N GLY A 439 -17.85 -1.06 24.49
CA GLY A 439 -18.47 -0.28 25.57
C GLY A 439 -19.44 0.82 25.15
N SER A 440 -20.19 0.62 24.06
CA SER A 440 -21.09 1.65 23.54
C SER A 440 -22.37 1.80 24.39
N ASN A 441 -22.26 2.49 25.53
CA ASN A 441 -23.34 3.36 25.98
C ASN A 441 -23.36 4.54 25.00
N THR A 442 -24.09 4.37 23.88
CA THR A 442 -24.34 5.44 22.93
C THR A 442 -24.91 6.64 23.68
N SER A 443 -24.68 7.85 23.18
CA SER A 443 -25.19 9.06 23.85
C SER A 443 -26.73 9.15 23.90
N GLY A 444 -27.44 8.13 23.40
CA GLY A 444 -28.89 8.08 23.29
C GLY A 444 -29.30 9.16 22.32
N GLY A 445 -29.41 8.82 21.04
CA GLY A 445 -29.60 9.77 19.94
C GLY A 445 -30.91 10.55 19.97
N ASP A 446 -31.43 11.02 21.10
CA ASP A 446 -32.77 11.57 21.27
C ASP A 446 -32.85 13.02 21.78
N TYR A 447 -31.74 13.73 22.04
CA TYR A 447 -31.87 15.16 22.39
C TYR A 447 -30.70 16.06 21.96
N LEU A 448 -30.90 16.81 20.87
CA LEU A 448 -30.21 18.09 20.67
C LEU A 448 -31.16 19.18 21.19
N PRO A 449 -30.77 20.01 22.18
CA PRO A 449 -31.62 21.09 22.65
C PRO A 449 -32.02 22.00 21.48
N ALA A 450 -33.30 22.39 21.43
CA ALA A 450 -33.94 23.13 20.34
C ALA A 450 -33.42 24.58 20.12
N GLY A 451 -32.25 24.92 20.66
CA GLY A 451 -31.66 26.26 20.56
C GLY A 451 -30.68 26.38 19.39
N GLY A 452 -31.15 26.85 18.24
CA GLY A 452 -30.30 27.25 17.11
C GLY A 452 -31.03 27.27 15.78
N LYS A 453 -30.71 28.23 14.89
CA LYS A 453 -31.15 28.20 13.49
C LYS A 453 -30.52 26.96 12.83
N LYS A 454 -31.35 26.06 12.29
CA LYS A 454 -30.90 24.89 11.53
C LYS A 454 -30.88 25.26 10.04
N GLY A 455 -29.84 24.85 9.33
CA GLY A 455 -29.79 24.96 7.87
C GLY A 455 -30.80 24.03 7.20
N SER A 456 -30.82 24.02 5.87
CA SER A 456 -31.66 23.09 5.10
C SER A 456 -31.09 21.67 5.20
N SER A 457 -31.93 20.70 5.60
CA SER A 457 -31.58 19.28 5.63
C SER A 457 -31.25 18.75 4.24
N VAL A 458 -32.01 19.17 3.22
CA VAL A 458 -31.80 18.79 1.82
C VAL A 458 -30.43 19.28 1.35
N PHE A 459 -30.07 20.55 1.61
CA PHE A 459 -28.76 21.07 1.21
C PHE A 459 -27.60 20.41 1.96
N ALA A 460 -27.79 20.04 3.23
CA ALA A 460 -26.80 19.24 3.95
C ALA A 460 -26.64 17.84 3.35
N GLY A 461 -27.74 17.22 2.90
CA GLY A 461 -27.72 15.94 2.18
C GLY A 461 -27.03 16.04 0.83
N VAL A 462 -27.40 17.01 0.00
CA VAL A 462 -26.76 17.31 -1.30
C VAL A 462 -25.25 17.51 -1.14
N GLY A 463 -24.84 18.31 -0.15
CA GLY A 463 -23.42 18.52 0.15
C GLY A 463 -22.68 17.26 0.60
N PHE A 464 -23.31 16.40 1.41
CA PHE A 464 -22.71 15.12 1.78
C PHE A 464 -22.59 14.17 0.59
N GLY A 465 -23.62 14.11 -0.27
CA GLY A 465 -23.59 13.29 -1.48
C GLY A 465 -22.48 13.69 -2.45
N ALA A 466 -22.33 15.00 -2.68
CA ALA A 466 -21.26 15.52 -3.52
C ALA A 466 -19.87 15.36 -2.88
N LEU A 467 -19.76 15.44 -1.55
CA LEU A 467 -18.53 15.11 -0.83
C LEU A 467 -18.15 13.64 -1.02
N MET A 468 -19.10 12.71 -0.85
CA MET A 468 -18.88 11.29 -1.10
C MET A 468 -18.42 11.05 -2.53
N PHE A 469 -19.09 11.69 -3.49
CA PHE A 469 -18.74 11.59 -4.91
C PHE A 469 -17.33 12.10 -5.17
N ALA A 470 -16.99 13.31 -4.72
CA ALA A 470 -15.67 13.91 -4.92
C ALA A 470 -14.54 13.08 -4.29
N ILE A 471 -14.78 12.48 -3.12
CA ILE A 471 -13.82 11.57 -2.50
C ILE A 471 -13.65 10.30 -3.35
N VAL A 472 -14.75 9.67 -3.76
CA VAL A 472 -14.70 8.42 -4.52
C VAL A 472 -14.09 8.64 -5.90
N SER A 473 -14.41 9.74 -6.59
CA SER A 473 -13.91 10.04 -7.93
C SER A 473 -12.47 10.51 -7.98
N LEU A 474 -11.96 11.18 -6.93
CA LEU A 474 -10.63 11.83 -6.99
C LEU A 474 -9.63 11.34 -5.95
N LEU A 475 -10.08 10.82 -4.79
CA LEU A 475 -9.24 10.62 -3.60
C LEU A 475 -9.20 9.18 -3.10
N THR A 476 -9.71 8.20 -3.87
CA THR A 476 -9.62 6.77 -3.50
C THR A 476 -8.40 6.07 -4.10
N ASP A 477 -7.59 6.79 -4.88
CA ASP A 477 -6.23 6.42 -5.25
C ASP A 477 -5.35 7.67 -5.30
N SER A 478 -4.05 7.51 -5.03
CA SER A 478 -3.12 8.64 -5.03
C SER A 478 -2.75 9.17 -6.43
N SER A 479 -2.98 8.35 -7.47
CA SER A 479 -2.56 8.61 -8.86
C SER A 479 -3.71 9.05 -9.78
N THR A 480 -4.97 9.05 -9.33
CA THR A 480 -6.11 9.47 -10.17
C THR A 480 -5.97 10.89 -10.70
N MET A 481 -5.78 11.89 -9.82
CA MET A 481 -5.60 13.28 -10.27
C MET A 481 -4.26 13.54 -10.97
N ILE A 482 -3.26 12.66 -10.78
CA ILE A 482 -2.01 12.69 -11.56
C ILE A 482 -2.31 12.33 -13.02
N SER A 483 -3.15 11.32 -13.24
CA SER A 483 -3.55 10.87 -14.57
C SER A 483 -4.38 11.92 -15.32
N TRP A 484 -5.13 12.78 -14.62
CA TRP A 484 -5.88 13.89 -15.25
C TRP A 484 -4.99 14.95 -15.90
N VAL A 485 -3.76 15.10 -15.40
CA VAL A 485 -2.82 16.15 -15.81
C VAL A 485 -1.64 15.61 -16.61
N TRP A 486 -1.71 14.34 -17.00
CA TRP A 486 -0.72 13.61 -17.79
C TRP A 486 -0.92 13.87 -19.29
N ASP A 487 0.17 14.13 -20.00
CA ASP A 487 0.19 14.37 -21.46
C ASP A 487 1.35 13.61 -22.17
N GLY A 488 1.89 12.55 -21.56
CA GLY A 488 2.98 11.77 -22.15
C GLY A 488 4.40 12.35 -21.96
N TYR A 489 5.27 12.06 -22.92
CA TYR A 489 6.71 12.35 -22.89
C TYR A 489 7.09 13.55 -23.77
N PRO A 490 8.14 14.32 -23.39
CA PRO A 490 8.93 14.19 -22.16
C PRO A 490 8.09 14.51 -20.92
N VAL A 491 8.34 13.80 -19.83
CA VAL A 491 7.56 13.94 -18.58
C VAL A 491 7.72 15.36 -18.02
N ARG A 492 6.63 16.13 -18.03
CA ARG A 492 6.57 17.52 -17.52
C ARG A 492 5.78 17.66 -16.23
N GLY A 493 5.17 16.60 -15.74
CA GLY A 493 4.24 16.60 -14.61
C GLY A 493 4.62 15.60 -13.51
N PRO A 494 3.73 15.42 -12.52
CA PRO A 494 3.91 14.39 -11.50
C PRO A 494 3.82 12.98 -12.08
N LEU A 495 4.44 12.04 -11.36
CA LEU A 495 4.38 10.59 -11.59
C LEU A 495 3.67 9.89 -10.44
N ALA A 496 2.99 8.77 -10.70
CA ALA A 496 2.25 8.01 -9.69
C ALA A 496 3.10 7.70 -8.44
N ALA A 497 4.36 7.28 -8.63
CA ALA A 497 5.39 7.26 -7.60
C ALA A 497 6.58 8.16 -8.03
N PRO A 498 7.15 8.98 -7.13
CA PRO A 498 6.82 9.12 -5.71
C PRO A 498 5.67 10.10 -5.41
N HIS A 499 5.16 10.85 -6.40
CA HIS A 499 4.33 12.03 -6.15
C HIS A 499 2.93 11.73 -5.62
N GLY A 500 2.45 10.49 -5.72
CA GLY A 500 1.22 10.04 -5.03
C GLY A 500 1.27 10.28 -3.51
N ALA A 501 2.46 10.27 -2.89
CA ALA A 501 2.61 10.62 -1.48
C ALA A 501 2.23 12.07 -1.17
N LEU A 502 2.36 13.01 -2.12
CA LEU A 502 1.93 14.40 -1.94
C LEU A 502 0.41 14.52 -1.88
N THR A 503 -0.32 13.74 -2.68
CA THR A 503 -1.78 13.62 -2.60
C THR A 503 -2.20 13.11 -1.22
N ILE A 504 -1.57 12.02 -0.74
CA ILE A 504 -1.84 11.43 0.58
C ILE A 504 -1.53 12.43 1.71
N PHE A 505 -0.46 13.21 1.58
CA PHE A 505 -0.12 14.27 2.53
C PHE A 505 -1.17 15.38 2.54
N ALA A 506 -1.59 15.88 1.37
CA ALA A 506 -2.62 16.91 1.26
C ALA A 506 -3.96 16.46 1.86
N MET A 507 -4.34 15.18 1.68
CA MET A 507 -5.53 14.59 2.31
C MET A 507 -5.43 14.61 3.84
N GLY A 508 -4.27 14.19 4.40
CA GLY A 508 -4.03 14.18 5.84
C GLY A 508 -4.00 15.59 6.45
N ALA A 509 -3.30 16.52 5.79
CA ALA A 509 -3.22 17.91 6.20
C ALA A 509 -4.61 18.58 6.16
N GLY A 510 -5.39 18.34 5.11
CA GLY A 510 -6.76 18.83 4.97
C GLY A 510 -7.66 18.32 6.10
N LEU A 511 -7.67 17.02 6.37
CA LEU A 511 -8.47 16.42 7.44
C LEU A 511 -8.14 17.01 8.81
N VAL A 512 -6.85 17.12 9.14
CA VAL A 512 -6.37 17.74 10.38
C VAL A 512 -6.83 19.19 10.45
N TYR A 513 -6.63 19.97 9.39
CA TYR A 513 -7.04 21.36 9.32
C TYR A 513 -8.55 21.54 9.52
N GLY A 514 -9.38 20.68 8.90
CA GLY A 514 -10.83 20.68 9.07
C GLY A 514 -11.30 20.46 10.50
N ILE A 515 -10.59 19.62 11.26
CA ILE A 515 -10.89 19.34 12.68
C ILE A 515 -10.45 20.49 13.60
N PHE A 516 -9.27 21.09 13.35
CA PHE A 516 -8.76 22.18 14.20
C PHE A 516 -9.36 23.55 13.86
N HIS A 517 -9.68 23.79 12.58
CA HIS A 517 -10.17 25.07 12.05
C HIS A 517 -11.50 24.93 11.28
N PRO A 518 -12.55 24.31 11.85
CA PRO A 518 -13.80 24.00 11.14
C PRO A 518 -14.55 25.24 10.65
N ARG A 519 -14.39 26.40 11.32
CA ARG A 519 -15.00 27.67 10.87
C ARG A 519 -14.39 28.18 9.57
N ILE A 520 -13.08 28.01 9.40
CA ILE A 520 -12.37 28.45 8.20
C ILE A 520 -12.61 27.43 7.08
N ALA A 521 -12.48 26.14 7.36
CA ALA A 521 -12.74 25.08 6.39
C ALA A 521 -14.17 25.12 5.82
N GLY A 522 -15.15 25.49 6.65
CA GLY A 522 -16.56 25.68 6.25
C GLY A 522 -16.92 27.08 5.75
N SER A 523 -15.95 27.94 5.43
CA SER A 523 -16.20 29.30 4.97
C SER A 523 -16.37 29.37 3.45
N TRP A 524 -17.06 30.40 2.96
CA TRP A 524 -17.15 30.70 1.53
C TRP A 524 -15.78 30.99 0.90
N THR A 525 -14.82 31.52 1.66
CA THR A 525 -13.45 31.74 1.19
C THR A 525 -12.74 30.41 0.94
N ALA A 526 -12.79 29.46 1.89
CA ALA A 526 -12.21 28.14 1.70
C ALA A 526 -12.88 27.38 0.55
N PHE A 527 -14.21 27.49 0.43
CA PHE A 527 -14.95 26.98 -0.73
C PHE A 527 -14.46 27.59 -2.05
N GLY A 528 -14.30 28.91 -2.11
CA GLY A 528 -13.79 29.60 -3.30
C GLY A 528 -12.38 29.12 -3.70
N VAL A 529 -11.48 28.94 -2.73
CA VAL A 529 -10.14 28.38 -2.97
C VAL A 529 -10.22 26.94 -3.47
N GLY A 530 -11.07 26.11 -2.86
CA GLY A 530 -11.33 24.75 -3.34
C GLY A 530 -11.85 24.71 -4.78
N SER A 531 -12.77 25.62 -5.13
CA SER A 531 -13.31 25.76 -6.49
C SER A 531 -12.26 26.23 -7.50
N ILE A 532 -11.33 27.10 -7.10
CA ILE A 532 -10.16 27.44 -7.93
C ILE A 532 -9.28 26.20 -8.13
N GLY A 533 -9.05 25.40 -7.09
CA GLY A 533 -8.32 24.13 -7.20
C GLY A 533 -8.98 23.16 -8.20
N ALA A 534 -10.32 23.04 -8.15
CA ALA A 534 -11.10 22.26 -9.10
C ALA A 534 -10.99 22.77 -10.54
N ALA A 535 -11.07 24.09 -10.74
CA ALA A 535 -10.89 24.71 -12.06
C ALA A 535 -9.47 24.48 -12.60
N LEU A 536 -8.44 24.63 -11.75
CA LEU A 536 -7.05 24.38 -12.13
C LEU A 536 -6.82 22.92 -12.57
N LEU A 537 -7.33 21.94 -11.79
CA LEU A 537 -7.25 20.53 -12.15
C LEU A 537 -7.99 20.21 -13.46
N THR A 538 -9.12 20.86 -13.70
CA THR A 538 -9.96 20.56 -14.88
C THR A 538 -9.42 21.19 -16.16
N CYS A 539 -8.86 22.40 -16.06
CA CYS A 539 -8.50 23.22 -17.23
C CYS A 539 -7.00 23.25 -17.53
N TYR A 540 -6.13 22.81 -16.61
CA TYR A 540 -4.67 22.86 -16.78
C TYR A 540 -4.02 21.49 -16.62
N HIS A 541 -2.87 21.35 -17.25
CA HIS A 541 -2.08 20.12 -17.28
C HIS A 541 -0.81 20.24 -16.42
N HIS A 542 -0.05 19.15 -16.33
CA HIS A 542 1.24 19.07 -15.66
C HIS A 542 1.19 19.54 -14.18
N TRP A 543 2.27 20.17 -13.69
CA TRP A 543 2.36 20.69 -12.33
C TRP A 543 1.29 21.72 -11.98
N THR A 544 0.89 22.59 -12.92
CA THR A 544 -0.13 23.62 -12.65
C THR A 544 -1.48 22.98 -12.32
N GLY A 545 -1.91 21.99 -13.12
CA GLY A 545 -3.10 21.20 -12.83
C GLY A 545 -2.96 20.43 -11.51
N PHE A 546 -1.78 19.85 -11.26
CA PHE A 546 -1.52 19.10 -10.02
C PHE A 546 -1.53 19.96 -8.76
N TYR A 547 -1.04 21.21 -8.80
CA TYR A 547 -1.20 22.13 -7.67
C TYR A 547 -2.68 22.41 -7.38
N GLY A 548 -3.50 22.53 -8.44
CA GLY A 548 -4.95 22.55 -8.33
C GLY A 548 -5.51 21.30 -7.63
N ALA A 549 -5.03 20.12 -8.02
CA ALA A 549 -5.38 18.84 -7.41
C ALA A 549 -5.06 18.79 -5.91
N LEU A 550 -3.88 19.25 -5.49
CA LEU A 550 -3.48 19.28 -4.08
C LEU A 550 -4.33 20.24 -3.25
N ILE A 551 -4.67 21.43 -3.81
CA ILE A 551 -5.58 22.39 -3.17
C ILE A 551 -6.97 21.76 -3.00
N LEU A 552 -7.48 21.11 -4.04
CA LEU A 552 -8.78 20.45 -4.02
C LEU A 552 -8.82 19.28 -3.02
N ALA A 553 -7.79 18.42 -3.01
CA ALA A 553 -7.66 17.31 -2.07
C ALA A 553 -7.66 17.79 -0.61
N PHE A 554 -6.88 18.84 -0.33
CA PHE A 554 -6.85 19.49 0.98
C PHE A 554 -8.24 20.01 1.35
N TYR A 555 -8.92 20.71 0.43
CA TYR A 555 -10.22 21.30 0.69
C TYR A 555 -11.31 20.24 0.94
N ILE A 556 -11.40 19.21 0.10
CA ILE A 556 -12.37 18.11 0.24
C ILE A 556 -12.24 17.46 1.62
N MET A 557 -11.01 17.14 2.04
CA MET A 557 -10.76 16.54 3.34
C MET A 557 -10.96 17.52 4.51
N ALA A 558 -10.70 18.82 4.31
CA ALA A 558 -10.93 19.84 5.32
C ALA A 558 -12.42 20.16 5.53
N VAL A 559 -13.22 20.17 4.47
CA VAL A 559 -14.66 20.46 4.56
C VAL A 559 -15.46 19.24 5.02
N ALA A 560 -14.94 18.02 4.85
CA ALA A 560 -15.62 16.79 5.24
C ALA A 560 -16.13 16.76 6.70
N PRO A 561 -15.31 17.06 7.73
CA PRO A 561 -15.80 17.17 9.10
C PRO A 561 -16.93 18.18 9.28
N VAL A 562 -16.85 19.32 8.58
CA VAL A 562 -17.85 20.39 8.66
C VAL A 562 -19.20 19.93 8.11
N LEU A 563 -19.19 19.29 6.94
CA LEU A 563 -20.41 18.79 6.29
C LEU A 563 -21.03 17.65 7.09
N ILE A 564 -20.23 16.69 7.59
CA ILE A 564 -20.76 15.58 8.41
C ILE A 564 -21.37 16.10 9.71
N VAL A 565 -20.70 17.02 10.40
CA VAL A 565 -21.24 17.65 11.64
C VAL A 565 -22.52 18.43 11.36
N SER A 566 -22.66 19.05 10.18
CA SER A 566 -23.91 19.70 9.76
C SER A 566 -25.02 18.65 9.55
N SER A 567 -24.72 17.57 8.83
CA SER A 567 -25.67 16.52 8.45
C SER A 567 -26.28 15.76 9.64
N VAL A 568 -25.50 15.50 10.70
CA VAL A 568 -26.01 14.78 11.89
C VAL A 568 -27.02 15.56 12.73
N ARG A 569 -27.16 16.88 12.50
CA ARG A 569 -28.15 17.72 13.20
C ARG A 569 -29.58 17.50 12.71
N HIS A 570 -29.73 16.86 11.56
CA HIS A 570 -31.00 16.56 10.92
C HIS A 570 -31.34 15.07 11.05
N SER A 571 -32.47 14.64 10.47
CA SER A 571 -32.80 13.22 10.39
C SER A 571 -31.82 12.50 9.45
N PRO A 572 -31.29 11.31 9.79
CA PRO A 572 -30.35 10.60 8.94
C PRO A 572 -30.86 10.31 7.54
N ALA A 573 -32.15 10.01 7.40
CA ALA A 573 -32.76 9.77 6.09
C ALA A 573 -32.76 11.05 5.22
N SER A 574 -33.04 12.21 5.81
CA SER A 574 -33.09 13.50 5.10
C SER A 574 -31.72 14.05 4.71
N THR A 575 -30.64 13.56 5.32
CA THR A 575 -29.26 14.01 5.02
C THR A 575 -28.46 12.92 4.36
N PHE A 576 -28.11 11.85 5.07
CA PHE A 576 -27.33 10.75 4.52
C PHE A 576 -28.11 9.97 3.45
N GLY A 577 -29.41 9.73 3.65
CA GLY A 577 -30.26 9.05 2.65
C GLY A 577 -30.36 9.84 1.34
N ILE A 578 -30.76 11.12 1.40
CA ILE A 578 -30.76 12.02 0.23
C ILE A 578 -29.35 12.17 -0.35
N GLY A 579 -28.32 12.27 0.50
CA GLY A 579 -26.94 12.37 0.06
C GLY A 579 -26.48 11.16 -0.75
N PHE A 580 -26.84 9.95 -0.36
CA PHE A 580 -26.53 8.77 -1.18
C PHE A 580 -27.33 8.72 -2.50
N ILE A 581 -28.55 9.27 -2.55
CA ILE A 581 -29.26 9.45 -3.84
C ILE A 581 -28.48 10.41 -4.74
N VAL A 582 -28.03 11.55 -4.20
CA VAL A 582 -27.23 12.53 -4.95
C VAL A 582 -25.89 11.93 -5.39
N TYR A 583 -25.24 11.14 -4.52
CA TYR A 583 -24.03 10.39 -4.86
C TYR A 583 -24.25 9.44 -6.04
N VAL A 584 -25.35 8.66 -6.04
CA VAL A 584 -25.70 7.77 -7.16
C VAL A 584 -25.96 8.57 -8.44
N ALA A 585 -26.66 9.70 -8.36
CA ALA A 585 -26.90 10.55 -9.52
C ALA A 585 -25.60 11.11 -10.12
N LEU A 586 -24.66 11.57 -9.29
CA LEU A 586 -23.35 12.04 -9.74
C LEU A 586 -22.47 10.90 -10.26
N LEU A 587 -22.57 9.71 -9.69
CA LEU A 587 -21.90 8.51 -10.17
C LEU A 587 -22.41 8.12 -11.57
N LEU A 588 -23.73 8.13 -11.79
CA LEU A 588 -24.31 7.88 -13.11
C LEU A 588 -23.88 8.94 -14.11
N PHE A 589 -23.89 10.23 -13.73
CA PHE A 589 -23.36 11.30 -14.56
C PHE A 589 -21.88 11.03 -14.93
N HIS A 590 -21.04 10.65 -13.97
CA HIS A 590 -19.64 10.27 -14.24
C HIS A 590 -19.47 9.10 -15.22
N VAL A 591 -20.41 8.16 -15.27
CA VAL A 591 -20.40 7.08 -16.26
C VAL A 591 -20.87 7.58 -17.61
N TRP A 592 -21.93 8.39 -17.64
CA TRP A 592 -22.55 8.89 -18.87
C TRP A 592 -21.66 9.84 -19.67
N ILE A 593 -20.70 10.53 -19.07
CA ILE A 593 -19.77 11.39 -19.83
C ILE A 593 -18.82 10.60 -20.75
N VAL A 594 -18.64 9.29 -20.54
CA VAL A 594 -17.75 8.41 -21.33
C VAL A 594 -18.52 7.29 -22.01
N ALA A 595 -19.43 6.62 -21.30
CA ALA A 595 -20.26 5.54 -21.86
C ALA A 595 -21.50 6.07 -22.59
N TYR A 596 -21.44 7.31 -23.12
CA TYR A 596 -22.59 8.01 -23.69
C TYR A 596 -23.23 7.27 -24.87
N ALA A 597 -22.45 6.47 -25.60
CA ALA A 597 -22.94 5.65 -26.72
C ALA A 597 -23.86 4.49 -26.26
N PHE A 598 -23.71 4.00 -25.03
CA PHE A 598 -24.38 2.79 -24.54
C PHE A 598 -25.59 3.05 -23.63
N VAL A 599 -25.81 4.30 -23.24
CA VAL A 599 -26.77 4.64 -22.18
C VAL A 599 -27.85 5.59 -22.70
N PRO A 600 -29.14 5.34 -22.40
CA PRO A 600 -30.21 6.25 -22.77
C PRO A 600 -29.99 7.67 -22.23
N GLY A 601 -29.97 8.67 -23.11
CA GLY A 601 -29.71 10.07 -22.74
C GLY A 601 -28.23 10.42 -22.55
N GLY A 602 -27.32 9.46 -22.73
CA GLY A 602 -25.86 9.68 -22.71
C GLY A 602 -25.38 10.82 -23.61
N PRO A 603 -25.85 10.95 -24.87
CA PRO A 603 -25.39 12.01 -25.78
C PRO A 603 -25.54 13.44 -25.25
N PHE A 604 -26.46 13.70 -24.30
CA PHE A 604 -26.62 15.03 -23.70
C PHE A 604 -25.49 15.41 -22.74
N LEU A 605 -24.75 14.42 -22.24
CA LEU A 605 -23.68 14.59 -21.24
C LEU A 605 -22.30 14.21 -21.80
N ARG A 606 -22.25 13.86 -23.09
CA ARG A 606 -21.03 13.50 -23.81
C ARG A 606 -19.91 14.51 -23.53
N GLU A 607 -18.79 14.01 -23.02
CA GLU A 607 -17.55 14.78 -22.82
C GLU A 607 -17.64 15.95 -21.79
N HIS A 608 -18.71 16.04 -21.01
CA HIS A 608 -18.96 17.15 -20.08
C HIS A 608 -18.38 16.94 -18.66
N THR A 609 -17.06 16.71 -18.55
CA THR A 609 -16.36 16.67 -17.24
C THR A 609 -16.47 18.01 -16.50
N ASP A 610 -16.52 19.11 -17.23
CA ASP A 610 -16.69 20.47 -16.72
C ASP A 610 -18.04 20.64 -15.99
N TRP A 611 -19.13 20.13 -16.57
CA TRP A 611 -20.45 20.16 -15.93
C TRP A 611 -20.50 19.28 -14.69
N LEU A 612 -19.87 18.10 -14.74
CA LEU A 612 -19.80 17.19 -13.60
C LEU A 612 -19.02 17.81 -12.43
N MET A 613 -17.86 18.40 -12.70
CA MET A 613 -17.05 19.11 -11.70
C MET A 613 -17.81 20.31 -11.14
N THR A 614 -18.43 21.12 -11.99
CA THR A 614 -19.23 22.28 -11.59
C THR A 614 -20.40 21.86 -10.70
N THR A 615 -21.16 20.83 -11.10
CA THR A 615 -22.30 20.30 -10.33
C THR A 615 -21.84 19.77 -8.97
N THR A 616 -20.70 19.10 -8.92
CA THR A 616 -20.09 18.60 -7.68
C THR A 616 -19.73 19.76 -6.74
N MET A 617 -19.03 20.78 -7.23
CA MET A 617 -18.63 21.92 -6.41
C MET A 617 -19.84 22.76 -5.97
N VAL A 618 -20.81 23.02 -6.84
CA VAL A 618 -22.06 23.71 -6.47
C VAL A 618 -22.82 22.95 -5.37
N SER A 619 -22.87 21.62 -5.48
CA SER A 619 -23.51 20.76 -4.48
C SER A 619 -22.78 20.77 -3.13
N ILE A 620 -21.43 20.76 -3.14
CA ILE A 620 -20.62 21.00 -1.93
C ILE A 620 -20.92 22.39 -1.34
N GLY A 621 -21.02 23.42 -2.19
CA GLY A 621 -21.39 24.78 -1.80
C GLY A 621 -22.76 24.87 -1.12
N ALA A 622 -23.75 24.11 -1.57
CA ALA A 622 -25.06 23.99 -0.89
C ALA A 622 -24.91 23.41 0.52
N GLY A 623 -24.05 22.40 0.69
CA GLY A 623 -23.67 21.85 1.99
C GLY A 623 -23.01 22.89 2.90
N VAL A 624 -22.06 23.66 2.37
CA VAL A 624 -21.37 24.75 3.08
C VAL A 624 -22.35 25.82 3.53
N PHE A 625 -23.31 26.22 2.68
CA PHE A 625 -24.37 27.16 3.04
C PHE A 625 -25.25 26.63 4.20
N SER A 626 -25.63 25.36 4.15
CA SER A 626 -26.38 24.72 5.25
C SER A 626 -25.56 24.63 6.54
N ALA A 627 -24.26 24.37 6.45
CA ALA A 627 -23.37 24.34 7.60
C ALA A 627 -23.16 25.74 8.21
N ALA A 628 -22.99 26.78 7.38
CA ALA A 628 -22.80 28.15 7.82
C ALA A 628 -24.03 28.69 8.58
N THR A 629 -25.24 28.42 8.05
CA THR A 629 -26.50 28.78 8.72
C THR A 629 -26.65 28.05 10.06
N SER A 630 -26.36 26.75 10.09
CA SER A 630 -26.39 25.93 11.31
C SER A 630 -25.36 26.37 12.37
N ASN A 631 -24.20 26.89 11.97
CA ASN A 631 -23.12 27.26 12.88
C ASN A 631 -23.18 28.73 13.38
N SER A 632 -23.96 29.59 12.71
CA SER A 632 -24.12 31.03 13.04
C SER A 632 -24.60 31.32 14.49
N THR A 633 -25.28 30.38 15.13
CA THR A 633 -25.87 30.56 16.48
C THR A 633 -24.93 30.23 17.64
N ARG A 634 -23.74 29.67 17.38
CA ARG A 634 -22.74 29.34 18.43
C ARG A 634 -21.93 30.57 18.91
N SER A 635 -22.22 31.76 18.39
CA SER A 635 -21.45 32.99 18.61
C SER A 635 -21.67 33.69 19.96
N ARG A 636 -22.55 33.24 20.87
CA ARG A 636 -22.90 34.05 22.05
C ARG A 636 -22.80 33.39 23.43
N LYS A 637 -22.44 32.11 23.56
CA LYS A 637 -22.25 31.49 24.88
C LYS A 637 -20.94 30.70 24.98
N ALA A 638 -19.96 31.38 25.56
CA ALA A 638 -18.82 30.91 26.35
C ALA A 638 -17.92 29.80 25.78
N HIS A 639 -16.62 30.13 25.68
CA HIS A 639 -15.51 29.19 25.80
C HIS A 639 -15.74 28.25 27.01
N LYS A 640 -16.34 27.09 26.79
CA LYS A 640 -16.17 25.98 27.72
C LYS A 640 -14.76 25.42 27.49
N PRO A 641 -13.91 25.30 28.52
CA PRO A 641 -12.62 24.65 28.36
C PRO A 641 -12.81 23.24 27.83
N VAL A 642 -12.12 22.92 26.74
CA VAL A 642 -12.13 21.57 26.13
C VAL A 642 -11.68 20.56 27.18
N ASN A 643 -12.49 19.55 27.46
CA ASN A 643 -12.22 18.49 28.45
C ASN A 643 -10.85 17.82 28.14
N PRO A 644 -9.92 17.71 29.11
CA PRO A 644 -8.62 17.05 28.94
C PRO A 644 -8.71 15.69 28.22
N ASN A 645 -9.68 14.85 28.60
CA ASN A 645 -9.86 13.51 28.00
C ASN A 645 -10.18 13.56 26.49
N SER A 646 -10.86 14.61 26.02
CA SER A 646 -11.14 14.79 24.58
C SER A 646 -9.90 15.21 23.79
N ARG A 647 -8.95 15.91 24.43
CA ARG A 647 -7.67 16.28 23.81
C ARG A 647 -6.79 15.06 23.64
N LYS A 648 -6.74 14.23 24.68
CA LYS A 648 -6.00 12.97 24.70
C LYS A 648 -6.47 12.02 23.61
N GLN A 649 -7.80 11.82 23.48
CA GLN A 649 -8.35 10.96 22.42
C GLN A 649 -7.97 11.43 21.01
N ARG A 650 -8.00 12.75 20.75
CA ARG A 650 -7.60 13.32 19.45
C ARG A 650 -6.14 13.03 19.09
N SER A 651 -5.24 13.07 20.08
CA SER A 651 -3.81 12.83 19.85
C SER A 651 -3.51 11.46 19.24
N TYR A 652 -4.24 10.40 19.63
CA TYR A 652 -4.02 9.06 19.10
C TYR A 652 -4.39 8.89 17.63
N TYR A 653 -5.48 9.51 17.17
CA TYR A 653 -5.82 9.50 15.74
C TYR A 653 -4.75 10.25 14.93
N ILE A 654 -4.21 11.34 15.47
CA ILE A 654 -3.09 12.06 14.83
C ILE A 654 -1.82 11.19 14.81
N TYR A 655 -1.54 10.42 15.85
CA TYR A 655 -0.42 9.46 15.84
C TYR A 655 -0.60 8.37 14.77
N VAL A 656 -1.80 7.79 14.66
CA VAL A 656 -2.11 6.82 13.60
C VAL A 656 -1.93 7.45 12.22
N LEU A 657 -2.43 8.67 12.01
CA LEU A 657 -2.23 9.41 10.77
C LEU A 657 -0.74 9.68 10.50
N ALA A 658 0.03 10.08 11.50
CA ALA A 658 1.47 10.33 11.35
C ALA A 658 2.21 9.05 10.92
N VAL A 659 1.87 7.89 11.49
CA VAL A 659 2.42 6.60 11.04
C VAL A 659 2.04 6.32 9.59
N LEU A 660 0.80 6.57 9.17
CA LEU A 660 0.39 6.40 7.78
C LEU A 660 1.12 7.35 6.81
N GLN A 661 1.43 8.58 7.23
CA GLN A 661 2.23 9.52 6.44
C GLN A 661 3.70 9.07 6.33
N LEU A 662 4.28 8.52 7.41
CA LEU A 662 5.62 7.93 7.34
C LEU A 662 5.65 6.69 6.43
N LEU A 663 4.60 5.87 6.47
CA LEU A 663 4.43 4.74 5.57
C LEU A 663 4.31 5.18 4.12
N SER A 664 3.53 6.24 3.81
CA SER A 664 3.42 6.74 2.43
C SER A 664 4.76 7.24 1.88
N VAL A 665 5.55 7.96 2.69
CA VAL A 665 6.91 8.38 2.32
C VAL A 665 7.83 7.17 2.11
N SER A 666 7.76 6.18 3.00
CA SER A 666 8.57 4.96 2.89
C SER A 666 8.22 4.17 1.62
N ILE A 667 6.92 4.02 1.32
CA ILE A 667 6.45 3.36 0.10
C ILE A 667 6.88 4.13 -1.14
N ALA A 668 6.80 5.46 -1.14
CA ALA A 668 7.24 6.29 -2.26
C ALA A 668 8.73 6.14 -2.53
N TYR A 669 9.55 5.99 -1.49
CA TYR A 669 10.97 5.70 -1.62
C TYR A 669 11.22 4.29 -2.18
N LEU A 670 10.49 3.28 -1.69
CA LEU A 670 10.64 1.89 -2.15
C LEU A 670 10.11 1.65 -3.57
N ARG A 671 9.10 2.41 -3.99
CA ARG A 671 8.54 2.39 -5.36
C ARG A 671 9.20 3.41 -6.28
N PHE A 672 10.30 4.03 -5.86
CA PHE A 672 11.02 4.92 -6.76
C PHE A 672 11.53 4.09 -7.97
N PRO A 673 11.28 4.52 -9.22
CA PRO A 673 11.57 3.70 -10.40
C PRO A 673 13.04 3.23 -10.42
N THR A 674 13.25 1.90 -10.52
CA THR A 674 14.57 1.26 -10.43
C THR A 674 15.36 1.24 -11.74
N ASN A 675 14.80 1.80 -12.81
CA ASN A 675 15.44 2.03 -14.11
C ASN A 675 15.97 0.79 -14.87
N ASP A 676 15.55 -0.43 -14.54
CA ASP A 676 15.94 -1.63 -15.31
C ASP A 676 15.06 -1.80 -16.56
N TYR A 677 15.32 -0.97 -17.56
CA TYR A 677 14.59 -0.94 -18.82
C TYR A 677 15.30 -1.77 -19.91
N THR A 678 16.02 -2.83 -19.54
CA THR A 678 16.84 -3.57 -20.50
C THR A 678 15.97 -4.36 -21.50
N PRO A 679 16.17 -4.20 -22.84
CA PRO A 679 15.53 -5.04 -23.86
C PRO A 679 16.05 -6.48 -23.83
N HIS A 680 15.22 -7.43 -24.26
CA HIS A 680 15.50 -8.87 -24.15
C HIS A 680 16.61 -9.34 -25.09
N HIS A 681 16.62 -8.87 -26.34
CA HIS A 681 17.49 -9.37 -27.42
C HIS A 681 18.41 -8.27 -27.98
N LYS A 682 19.13 -7.60 -27.08
CA LYS A 682 19.98 -6.44 -27.40
C LYS A 682 21.10 -6.75 -28.41
N GLU A 683 21.74 -7.91 -28.29
CA GLU A 683 22.89 -8.28 -29.14
C GLU A 683 22.48 -8.48 -30.61
N ASP A 684 21.26 -8.99 -30.83
CA ASP A 684 20.69 -9.19 -32.16
C ASP A 684 19.95 -7.95 -32.69
N LYS A 685 19.90 -6.86 -31.89
CA LYS A 685 19.12 -5.64 -32.15
C LYS A 685 17.66 -5.91 -32.52
N VAL A 686 17.07 -6.91 -31.87
CA VAL A 686 15.68 -7.30 -32.11
C VAL A 686 14.76 -6.51 -31.19
N VAL A 687 13.59 -6.15 -31.72
CA VAL A 687 12.47 -5.60 -30.97
C VAL A 687 11.30 -6.55 -31.11
N THR A 688 10.79 -7.01 -29.97
CA THR A 688 9.55 -7.79 -29.89
C THR A 688 8.43 -6.84 -29.50
N ALA A 689 7.53 -6.55 -30.44
CA ALA A 689 6.43 -5.61 -30.26
C ALA A 689 5.08 -6.34 -30.24
N GLY A 690 4.21 -6.02 -29.28
CA GLY A 690 2.90 -6.65 -29.13
C GLY A 690 1.75 -5.68 -28.90
N ILE A 691 0.53 -6.16 -29.11
CA ILE A 691 -0.71 -5.44 -28.79
C ILE A 691 -1.62 -6.38 -28.01
N TRP A 692 -2.38 -5.82 -27.05
CA TRP A 692 -3.38 -6.58 -26.32
C TRP A 692 -4.51 -5.69 -25.80
N THR A 693 -5.77 -6.04 -26.08
CA THR A 693 -6.93 -5.46 -25.38
C THR A 693 -7.14 -6.15 -24.03
N VAL A 694 -7.04 -5.39 -22.93
CA VAL A 694 -6.86 -5.96 -21.59
C VAL A 694 -8.09 -5.98 -20.70
N HIS A 695 -9.28 -5.63 -21.23
CA HIS A 695 -10.56 -5.64 -20.50
C HIS A 695 -10.46 -4.98 -19.11
N PHE A 696 -9.80 -3.83 -19.04
CA PHE A 696 -9.63 -3.06 -17.81
C PHE A 696 -8.96 -3.84 -16.65
N GLY A 697 -8.19 -4.89 -16.97
CA GLY A 697 -7.50 -5.72 -15.98
C GLY A 697 -8.43 -6.60 -15.16
N LEU A 698 -9.57 -7.03 -15.74
CA LEU A 698 -10.47 -8.03 -15.18
C LEU A 698 -10.56 -9.25 -16.10
N ASP A 699 -10.46 -10.44 -15.53
CA ASP A 699 -10.60 -11.69 -16.26
C ASP A 699 -12.07 -12.14 -16.43
N ASN A 700 -12.30 -13.21 -17.20
CA ASN A 700 -13.64 -13.78 -17.45
C ASN A 700 -14.37 -14.30 -16.20
N ASN A 701 -13.73 -14.29 -15.03
CA ASN A 701 -14.32 -14.64 -13.73
C ASN A 701 -14.32 -13.44 -12.77
N MET A 702 -14.15 -12.22 -13.30
CA MET A 702 -14.12 -10.95 -12.57
C MET A 702 -12.97 -10.88 -11.54
N TRP A 703 -11.84 -11.55 -11.81
CA TRP A 703 -10.62 -11.44 -11.01
C TRP A 703 -9.68 -10.40 -11.60
N SER A 704 -8.92 -9.73 -10.73
CA SER A 704 -7.81 -8.88 -11.15
C SER A 704 -6.76 -9.70 -11.89
N SER A 705 -6.39 -9.29 -13.11
CA SER A 705 -5.59 -10.10 -14.04
C SER A 705 -4.13 -9.63 -14.23
N GLU A 706 -3.72 -8.52 -13.62
CA GLU A 706 -2.45 -7.83 -13.89
C GLU A 706 -1.22 -8.72 -13.67
N ARG A 707 -1.28 -9.63 -12.69
CA ARG A 707 -0.17 -10.58 -12.43
C ARG A 707 -0.03 -11.64 -13.50
N ARG A 708 -1.14 -12.14 -14.02
CA ARG A 708 -1.14 -13.13 -15.11
C ARG A 708 -0.71 -12.47 -16.41
N MET A 709 -1.16 -11.24 -16.66
CA MET A 709 -0.69 -10.41 -17.76
C MET A 709 0.83 -10.19 -17.68
N ARG A 710 1.35 -9.81 -16.50
CA ARG A 710 2.79 -9.69 -16.24
C ARG A 710 3.53 -10.98 -16.62
N ASP A 711 3.04 -12.14 -16.18
CA ASP A 711 3.72 -13.41 -16.44
C ASP A 711 3.83 -13.71 -17.95
N VAL A 712 2.74 -13.55 -18.72
CA VAL A 712 2.76 -13.82 -20.17
C VAL A 712 3.60 -12.80 -20.94
N ILE A 713 3.57 -11.52 -20.54
CA ILE A 713 4.40 -10.47 -21.16
C ILE A 713 5.89 -10.76 -20.98
N GLY A 714 6.30 -11.13 -19.77
CA GLY A 714 7.69 -11.46 -19.48
C GLY A 714 8.16 -12.72 -20.21
N GLU A 715 7.30 -13.74 -20.31
CA GLU A 715 7.63 -14.98 -21.03
C GLU A 715 7.61 -14.86 -22.54
N LEU A 716 6.83 -13.93 -23.10
CA LEU A 716 6.88 -13.58 -24.51
C LEU A 716 8.07 -12.70 -24.88
N GLU A 717 8.83 -12.25 -23.88
CA GLU A 717 10.00 -11.38 -24.07
C GLU A 717 9.66 -10.09 -24.81
N LEU A 718 8.50 -9.48 -24.49
CA LEU A 718 8.02 -8.28 -25.16
C LEU A 718 8.87 -7.06 -24.79
N ASP A 719 9.44 -6.37 -25.78
CA ASP A 719 10.17 -5.13 -25.55
C ASP A 719 9.25 -3.91 -25.60
N VAL A 720 8.20 -3.96 -26.43
CA VAL A 720 7.21 -2.90 -26.57
C VAL A 720 5.81 -3.52 -26.59
N ILE A 721 4.88 -3.01 -25.79
CA ILE A 721 3.49 -3.46 -25.82
C ILE A 721 2.51 -2.30 -25.71
N GLY A 722 1.50 -2.32 -26.58
CA GLY A 722 0.31 -1.48 -26.45
C GLY A 722 -0.77 -2.21 -25.65
N PHE A 723 -1.39 -1.53 -24.68
CA PHE A 723 -2.62 -1.98 -24.05
C PHE A 723 -3.79 -1.14 -24.52
N LEU A 724 -4.92 -1.79 -24.73
CA LEU A 724 -6.18 -1.14 -25.06
C LEU A 724 -7.23 -1.48 -24.00
N GLU A 725 -8.25 -0.63 -23.86
CA GLU A 725 -9.17 -0.69 -22.72
C GLU A 725 -8.43 -0.59 -21.37
N SER A 726 -7.51 0.37 -21.30
CA SER A 726 -6.57 0.53 -20.20
C SER A 726 -6.89 1.71 -19.27
N ASP A 727 -7.96 2.49 -19.51
CA ASP A 727 -8.36 3.58 -18.60
C ASP A 727 -9.06 3.02 -17.36
N ASN A 728 -8.27 2.82 -16.31
CA ASN A 728 -8.74 2.30 -15.03
C ASN A 728 -8.89 3.36 -13.92
N GLN A 729 -8.61 4.63 -14.23
CA GLN A 729 -8.62 5.74 -13.27
C GLN A 729 -10.01 6.40 -13.15
N ARG A 730 -11.05 5.57 -13.29
CA ARG A 730 -12.46 5.93 -13.13
C ARG A 730 -13.08 5.13 -11.99
N ILE A 731 -14.17 5.66 -11.42
CA ILE A 731 -14.91 5.02 -10.32
C ILE A 731 -15.30 3.58 -10.67
N ILE A 732 -15.83 3.35 -11.87
CA ILE A 732 -16.28 2.03 -12.36
C ILE A 732 -15.15 1.00 -12.50
N MET A 733 -13.90 1.45 -12.56
CA MET A 733 -12.71 0.59 -12.60
C MET A 733 -11.94 0.58 -11.28
N GLY A 734 -12.48 1.24 -10.24
CA GLY A 734 -11.90 1.23 -8.89
C GLY A 734 -10.80 2.26 -8.67
N ASN A 735 -10.60 3.18 -9.62
CA ASN A 735 -9.47 4.11 -9.67
C ASN A 735 -8.14 3.36 -9.49
N LYS A 736 -7.89 2.40 -10.38
CA LYS A 736 -6.65 1.62 -10.39
C LYS A 736 -5.87 1.90 -11.68
N ASP A 737 -4.71 1.28 -11.81
CA ASP A 737 -3.87 1.40 -13.00
C ASP A 737 -3.07 0.10 -13.17
N VAL A 738 -3.45 -0.68 -14.19
CA VAL A 738 -2.85 -1.98 -14.49
C VAL A 738 -1.40 -1.86 -14.94
N THR A 739 -1.02 -0.71 -15.51
CA THR A 739 0.32 -0.50 -16.05
C THR A 739 1.36 -0.38 -14.95
N GLN A 740 1.00 0.20 -13.79
CA GLN A 740 1.95 0.44 -12.69
C GLN A 740 2.60 -0.84 -12.17
N PHE A 741 1.80 -1.90 -11.98
CA PHE A 741 2.36 -3.16 -11.49
C PHE A 741 3.29 -3.80 -12.53
N ILE A 742 2.87 -3.86 -13.78
CA ILE A 742 3.63 -4.49 -14.88
C ILE A 742 4.93 -3.73 -15.13
N ALA A 743 4.87 -2.40 -15.18
CA ALA A 743 6.02 -1.53 -15.43
C ALA A 743 7.05 -1.55 -14.30
N GLU A 744 6.61 -1.58 -13.03
CA GLU A 744 7.51 -1.66 -11.88
C GLU A 744 8.15 -3.05 -11.74
N ASP A 745 7.42 -4.12 -12.04
CA ASP A 745 7.87 -5.49 -11.83
C ASP A 745 8.79 -5.99 -12.95
N LEU A 746 8.44 -5.69 -14.20
CA LEU A 746 9.25 -6.07 -15.36
C LEU A 746 10.22 -4.99 -15.81
N GLY A 747 10.04 -3.73 -15.40
CA GLY A 747 10.89 -2.60 -15.76
C GLY A 747 10.60 -2.05 -17.16
N TYR A 748 9.62 -1.16 -17.28
CA TYR A 748 9.23 -0.47 -18.52
C TYR A 748 9.11 1.04 -18.34
N TYR A 749 9.51 1.80 -19.36
CA TYR A 749 8.97 3.14 -19.59
C TYR A 749 7.49 3.01 -19.92
N THR A 750 6.67 3.87 -19.33
CA THR A 750 5.22 3.79 -19.51
C THR A 750 4.68 5.15 -19.90
N ASP A 751 3.91 5.19 -20.98
CA ASP A 751 2.93 6.22 -21.25
C ASP A 751 1.54 5.66 -20.96
N PHE A 752 0.88 6.19 -19.94
CA PHE A 752 -0.44 5.76 -19.48
C PHE A 752 -1.57 6.09 -20.47
N GLY A 753 -1.27 6.95 -21.45
CA GLY A 753 -2.23 7.44 -22.43
C GLY A 753 -3.08 8.60 -21.96
N PRO A 754 -4.13 8.95 -22.73
CA PRO A 754 -5.04 10.03 -22.38
C PRO A 754 -5.66 9.82 -21.00
N GLY A 755 -5.61 10.86 -20.15
CA GLY A 755 -6.23 10.82 -18.83
C GLY A 755 -7.75 10.59 -18.87
N PRO A 756 -8.38 10.20 -17.75
CA PRO A 756 -9.82 9.94 -17.70
C PRO A 756 -10.69 11.17 -18.00
N ASN A 757 -10.14 12.38 -17.92
CA ASN A 757 -10.78 13.62 -18.38
C ASN A 757 -10.83 13.78 -19.92
N LYS A 758 -10.28 12.83 -20.68
CA LYS A 758 -10.29 12.80 -22.16
C LYS A 758 -11.35 11.86 -22.75
N HIS A 759 -12.17 11.24 -21.90
CA HIS A 759 -13.38 10.50 -22.30
C HIS A 759 -13.17 9.35 -23.28
N THR A 760 -12.02 8.67 -23.19
CA THR A 760 -11.73 7.45 -23.96
C THR A 760 -11.75 6.22 -23.06
N TRP A 761 -11.76 5.03 -23.67
CA TRP A 761 -11.55 3.76 -22.95
C TRP A 761 -10.08 3.45 -22.62
N GLY A 762 -9.17 4.32 -23.05
CA GLY A 762 -7.74 4.23 -22.75
C GLY A 762 -6.96 3.42 -23.77
N SER A 763 -5.72 3.86 -23.95
CA SER A 763 -4.67 3.19 -24.70
C SER A 763 -3.38 3.48 -23.93
N ALA A 764 -2.53 2.50 -23.67
CA ALA A 764 -1.26 2.69 -22.96
C ALA A 764 -0.11 2.06 -23.75
N LEU A 765 1.08 2.62 -23.60
CA LEU A 765 2.32 2.14 -24.22
C LEU A 765 3.34 1.81 -23.13
N LEU A 766 3.81 0.57 -23.11
CA LEU A 766 4.93 0.13 -22.29
C LEU A 766 6.12 -0.17 -23.21
N SER A 767 7.31 0.31 -22.85
CA SER A 767 8.52 0.15 -23.66
C SER A 767 9.76 -0.08 -22.80
N LYS A 768 10.59 -1.07 -23.15
CA LYS A 768 11.96 -1.23 -22.66
C LYS A 768 12.87 -0.12 -23.22
N PHE A 769 12.55 0.40 -24.40
CA PHE A 769 13.28 1.51 -25.00
C PHE A 769 12.82 2.86 -24.42
N PRO A 770 13.75 3.81 -24.23
CA PRO A 770 13.39 5.16 -23.79
C PRO A 770 12.34 5.81 -24.70
N ILE A 771 11.25 6.29 -24.10
CA ILE A 771 10.25 7.11 -24.80
C ILE A 771 10.80 8.54 -24.87
N VAL A 772 11.22 8.96 -26.06
CA VAL A 772 11.82 10.29 -26.28
C VAL A 772 10.74 11.37 -26.30
N ASN A 773 9.63 11.07 -26.97
CA ASN A 773 8.48 11.96 -27.08
C ASN A 773 7.23 11.12 -27.29
N SER A 774 6.09 11.58 -26.78
CA SER A 774 4.79 11.00 -27.12
C SER A 774 3.70 12.06 -27.20
N THR A 775 2.75 11.84 -28.11
CA THR A 775 1.59 12.71 -28.32
C THR A 775 0.33 11.88 -28.27
N HIS A 776 -0.68 12.37 -27.55
CA HIS A 776 -2.00 11.74 -27.50
C HIS A 776 -2.94 12.40 -28.51
N HIS A 777 -3.55 11.58 -29.36
CA HIS A 777 -4.51 12.00 -30.36
C HIS A 777 -5.89 11.48 -29.98
N LEU A 778 -6.88 12.37 -29.94
CA LEU A 778 -8.30 12.01 -29.87
C LEU A 778 -8.86 12.12 -31.29
N LEU A 779 -9.18 10.98 -31.90
CA LEU A 779 -9.56 10.95 -33.30
C LEU A 779 -11.03 11.38 -33.50
N PRO A 780 -11.40 11.83 -34.72
CA PRO A 780 -12.76 12.29 -34.99
C PRO A 780 -13.81 11.21 -34.69
N SER A 781 -14.88 11.63 -34.03
CA SER A 781 -16.01 10.77 -33.69
C SER A 781 -17.31 11.59 -33.67
N PRO A 782 -17.94 11.85 -34.82
CA PRO A 782 -19.18 12.63 -34.87
C PRO A 782 -20.37 11.94 -34.20
N VAL A 783 -20.40 10.60 -34.13
CA VAL A 783 -21.58 9.84 -33.66
C VAL A 783 -21.26 9.00 -32.43
N GLY A 784 -20.19 8.20 -32.52
CA GLY A 784 -19.86 7.14 -31.59
C GLY A 784 -18.79 7.48 -30.56
N GLU A 785 -17.92 6.51 -30.31
CA GLU A 785 -16.87 6.58 -29.30
C GLU A 785 -15.64 7.37 -29.75
N LEU A 786 -15.10 8.17 -28.84
CA LEU A 786 -13.80 8.81 -28.99
C LEU A 786 -12.67 7.77 -28.97
N ALA A 787 -12.03 7.61 -30.14
CA ALA A 787 -10.91 6.70 -30.34
C ALA A 787 -9.56 7.34 -29.93
N PRO A 788 -8.82 6.78 -28.96
CA PRO A 788 -7.49 7.25 -28.58
C PRO A 788 -6.39 6.67 -29.49
N ALA A 789 -5.39 7.49 -29.81
CA ALA A 789 -4.10 7.04 -30.30
C ALA A 789 -2.93 7.66 -29.52
N ILE A 790 -1.89 6.88 -29.24
CA ILE A 790 -0.59 7.37 -28.79
C ILE A 790 0.35 7.31 -29.98
N HIS A 791 1.00 8.43 -30.35
CA HIS A 791 2.14 8.44 -31.26
C HIS A 791 3.40 8.75 -30.45
N ALA A 792 4.26 7.75 -30.29
CA ALA A 792 5.50 7.85 -29.54
C ALA A 792 6.71 7.67 -30.44
N THR A 793 7.81 8.33 -30.12
CA THR A 793 9.13 8.07 -30.71
C THR A 793 10.01 7.42 -29.65
N LEU A 794 10.52 6.23 -29.96
CA LEU A 794 11.37 5.41 -29.09
C LEU A 794 12.81 5.42 -29.61
N ASP A 795 13.79 5.47 -28.70
CA ASP A 795 15.21 5.27 -29.03
C ASP A 795 15.54 3.77 -28.98
N MET A 796 15.46 3.11 -30.14
CA MET A 796 15.73 1.69 -30.29
C MET A 796 17.16 1.49 -30.78
N TYR A 797 18.08 1.14 -29.88
CA TYR A 797 19.47 0.86 -30.20
C TYR A 797 20.20 2.00 -30.95
N GLY A 798 19.82 3.27 -30.70
CA GLY A 798 20.37 4.45 -31.36
C GLY A 798 19.60 4.92 -32.59
N GLU A 799 18.56 4.20 -33.01
CA GLU A 799 17.66 4.56 -34.10
C GLU A 799 16.30 5.03 -33.55
N MET A 800 15.80 6.15 -34.09
CA MET A 800 14.52 6.72 -33.67
C MET A 800 13.39 6.03 -34.43
N VAL A 801 12.59 5.25 -33.72
CA VAL A 801 11.47 4.47 -34.28
C VAL A 801 10.16 5.01 -33.72
N ASP A 802 9.21 5.29 -34.60
CA ASP A 802 7.87 5.70 -34.17
C ASP A 802 7.01 4.46 -33.85
N VAL A 803 6.27 4.51 -32.76
CA VAL A 803 5.27 3.51 -32.39
C VAL A 803 3.94 4.20 -32.20
N VAL A 804 2.91 3.67 -32.85
CA VAL A 804 1.53 4.15 -32.72
C VAL A 804 0.69 3.09 -32.04
N VAL A 805 0.05 3.41 -30.92
CA VAL A 805 -0.92 2.53 -30.24
C VAL A 805 -2.31 3.09 -30.46
N PHE A 806 -3.23 2.32 -31.05
CA PHE A 806 -4.53 2.84 -31.49
C PHE A 806 -5.70 1.91 -31.15
N HIS A 807 -6.75 2.46 -30.55
CA HIS A 807 -8.03 1.79 -30.33
C HIS A 807 -9.12 2.43 -31.19
N SER A 808 -9.58 1.72 -32.23
CA SER A 808 -10.66 2.19 -33.11
C SER A 808 -12.01 2.29 -32.40
N GLY A 809 -12.90 3.14 -32.94
CA GLY A 809 -14.31 3.16 -32.57
C GLY A 809 -15.04 1.88 -33.01
N GLN A 810 -16.27 1.74 -32.52
CA GLN A 810 -17.08 0.52 -32.63
C GLN A 810 -17.53 0.19 -34.06
N GLU A 811 -18.02 -1.04 -34.24
CA GLU A 811 -18.50 -1.51 -35.53
C GLU A 811 -19.73 -0.72 -36.02
N GLU A 812 -20.60 -0.37 -35.08
CA GLU A 812 -21.90 0.27 -35.26
C GLU A 812 -21.81 1.68 -35.87
N ASP A 813 -20.65 2.34 -35.76
CA ASP A 813 -20.41 3.71 -36.22
C ASP A 813 -19.42 3.74 -37.41
N PRO A 814 -19.86 3.37 -38.64
CA PRO A 814 -18.96 3.24 -39.79
C PRO A 814 -18.33 4.56 -40.22
N GLU A 815 -19.02 5.70 -40.03
CA GLU A 815 -18.49 7.01 -40.38
C GLU A 815 -17.34 7.43 -39.45
N ASP A 816 -17.48 7.17 -38.15
CA ASP A 816 -16.42 7.39 -37.17
C ASP A 816 -15.18 6.58 -37.54
N ARG A 817 -15.35 5.27 -37.80
CA ARG A 817 -14.23 4.41 -38.24
C ARG A 817 -13.58 4.88 -39.53
N ARG A 818 -14.36 5.35 -40.52
CA ARG A 818 -13.83 5.91 -41.77
C ARG A 818 -12.95 7.13 -41.47
N LEU A 819 -13.46 8.12 -40.73
CA LEU A 819 -12.71 9.34 -40.38
C LEU A 819 -11.46 9.03 -39.55
N GLN A 820 -11.56 8.08 -38.62
CA GLN A 820 -10.44 7.62 -37.80
C GLN A 820 -9.36 6.95 -38.66
N SER A 821 -9.75 6.10 -39.61
CA SER A 821 -8.81 5.45 -40.54
C SER A 821 -8.09 6.46 -41.43
N GLU A 822 -8.79 7.48 -41.93
CA GLU A 822 -8.20 8.55 -42.76
C GLU A 822 -7.21 9.41 -41.96
N TYR A 823 -7.55 9.74 -40.72
CA TYR A 823 -6.66 10.48 -39.82
C TYR A 823 -5.39 9.68 -39.52
N LEU A 824 -5.53 8.41 -39.14
CA LEU A 824 -4.40 7.56 -38.78
C LEU A 824 -3.51 7.25 -40.00
N SER A 825 -4.11 6.98 -41.16
CA SER A 825 -3.39 6.79 -42.43
C SER A 825 -2.52 8.00 -42.76
N LYS A 826 -3.05 9.21 -42.57
CA LYS A 826 -2.29 10.45 -42.71
C LYS A 826 -1.17 10.55 -41.67
N LEU A 827 -1.48 10.36 -40.38
CA LEU A 827 -0.51 10.46 -39.29
C LEU A 827 0.69 9.53 -39.51
N MET A 828 0.42 8.27 -39.89
CA MET A 828 1.46 7.30 -40.20
C MET A 828 2.22 7.67 -41.47
N GLY A 829 1.53 8.09 -42.54
CA GLY A 829 2.13 8.51 -43.81
C GLY A 829 3.08 9.70 -43.67
N ASP A 830 2.73 10.67 -42.84
CA ASP A 830 3.51 11.89 -42.58
C ASP A 830 4.81 11.60 -41.80
N SER A 831 4.93 10.45 -41.11
CA SER A 831 6.17 10.10 -40.40
C SER A 831 7.28 9.67 -41.36
N PRO A 832 8.47 10.33 -41.33
CA PRO A 832 9.61 9.93 -42.14
C PRO A 832 10.38 8.74 -41.56
N ARG A 833 10.11 8.35 -40.30
CA ARG A 833 10.86 7.33 -39.55
C ARG A 833 10.35 5.91 -39.82
N PRO A 834 11.14 4.88 -39.46
CA PRO A 834 10.61 3.55 -39.23
C PRO A 834 9.43 3.60 -38.26
N LEU A 835 8.36 2.86 -38.54
CA LEU A 835 7.13 2.95 -37.75
C LEU A 835 6.47 1.59 -37.54
N ILE A 836 5.97 1.35 -36.33
CA ILE A 836 5.12 0.20 -35.96
C ILE A 836 3.76 0.72 -35.50
N LEU A 837 2.67 0.15 -36.03
CA LEU A 837 1.31 0.33 -35.51
C LEU A 837 0.92 -0.89 -34.68
N LEU A 838 0.49 -0.66 -33.46
CA LEU A 838 -0.08 -1.61 -32.51
C LEU A 838 -1.57 -1.24 -32.35
N SER A 839 -2.50 -1.99 -32.91
CA SER A 839 -3.89 -1.49 -32.99
C SER A 839 -5.00 -2.51 -32.86
N TYR A 840 -6.18 -1.97 -32.57
CA TYR A 840 -7.48 -2.63 -32.68
C TYR A 840 -8.32 -1.89 -33.72
N LEU A 841 -8.55 -2.52 -34.89
CA LEU A 841 -9.07 -1.84 -36.09
C LEU A 841 -10.53 -2.16 -36.43
N VAL A 842 -11.08 -3.27 -35.90
CA VAL A 842 -12.46 -3.73 -36.21
C VAL A 842 -12.68 -3.82 -37.72
N THR A 843 -11.85 -4.58 -38.43
CA THR A 843 -11.99 -4.76 -39.89
C THR A 843 -11.48 -6.12 -40.28
N LYS A 844 -11.93 -6.65 -41.42
CA LYS A 844 -11.32 -7.83 -42.03
C LYS A 844 -10.11 -7.44 -42.87
N PRO A 845 -9.09 -8.32 -42.98
CA PRO A 845 -7.97 -8.10 -43.88
C PRO A 845 -8.47 -7.93 -45.32
N LEU A 846 -7.82 -7.03 -46.08
CA LEU A 846 -8.10 -6.74 -47.50
C LEU A 846 -9.48 -6.12 -47.79
N GLU A 847 -10.32 -5.87 -46.78
CA GLU A 847 -11.68 -5.34 -46.94
C GLU A 847 -11.85 -3.95 -46.33
N GLY A 848 -12.64 -3.09 -46.99
CA GLY A 848 -13.06 -1.79 -46.43
C GLY A 848 -11.90 -0.91 -45.96
N ASN A 849 -11.98 -0.43 -44.71
CA ASN A 849 -11.02 0.48 -44.10
C ASN A 849 -9.62 -0.12 -43.94
N TYR A 850 -9.46 -1.45 -44.00
CA TYR A 850 -8.14 -2.08 -44.09
C TYR A 850 -7.28 -1.43 -45.18
N ASN A 851 -7.87 -1.20 -46.36
CA ASN A 851 -7.19 -0.61 -47.51
C ASN A 851 -6.90 0.89 -47.34
N THR A 852 -7.33 1.50 -46.24
CA THR A 852 -6.93 2.86 -45.85
C THR A 852 -5.71 2.83 -44.93
N TYR A 853 -5.68 1.86 -43.99
CA TYR A 853 -4.54 1.63 -43.09
C TYR A 853 -3.33 1.04 -43.79
N VAL A 854 -3.54 0.14 -44.77
CA VAL A 854 -2.52 -0.48 -45.62
C VAL A 854 -2.69 0.08 -47.03
N SER A 855 -1.98 1.19 -47.29
CA SER A 855 -2.13 1.96 -48.53
C SER A 855 -0.87 2.75 -48.85
N ASP A 856 -0.70 3.17 -50.11
CA ASP A 856 0.37 4.07 -50.54
C ASP A 856 0.42 5.37 -49.71
N ARG A 857 -0.73 5.84 -49.24
CA ARG A 857 -0.83 7.03 -48.38
C ARG A 857 -0.19 6.81 -47.02
N SER A 858 -0.52 5.69 -46.37
CA SER A 858 0.03 5.32 -45.05
C SER A 858 1.46 4.82 -45.13
N GLN A 859 1.84 4.23 -46.27
CA GLN A 859 3.05 3.44 -46.51
C GLN A 859 3.20 2.22 -45.60
N MET A 860 2.16 1.84 -44.86
CA MET A 860 2.20 0.72 -43.93
C MET A 860 1.99 -0.60 -44.68
N LYS A 861 2.72 -1.63 -44.24
CA LYS A 861 2.53 -3.02 -44.60
C LYS A 861 1.93 -3.79 -43.43
N ASP A 862 1.15 -4.81 -43.74
CA ASP A 862 0.62 -5.73 -42.75
C ASP A 862 1.69 -6.73 -42.30
N ILE A 863 1.74 -7.04 -41.00
CA ILE A 863 2.61 -8.08 -40.44
C ILE A 863 2.39 -9.43 -41.11
N ASP A 864 1.17 -9.77 -41.56
CA ASP A 864 0.91 -10.95 -42.37
C ASP A 864 -0.46 -10.85 -43.08
N PRO A 865 -0.52 -10.41 -44.35
CA PRO A 865 -1.79 -10.27 -45.08
C PRO A 865 -2.48 -11.60 -45.37
N THR A 866 -1.81 -12.75 -45.15
CA THR A 866 -2.40 -14.09 -45.34
C THR A 866 -3.14 -14.60 -44.10
N ASP A 867 -2.97 -13.93 -42.95
CA ASP A 867 -3.80 -14.18 -41.77
C ASP A 867 -5.18 -13.56 -41.95
N TRP A 868 -6.08 -14.35 -42.53
CA TRP A 868 -7.46 -13.98 -42.85
C TRP A 868 -8.40 -13.99 -41.62
N ASP A 869 -8.00 -14.62 -40.52
CA ASP A 869 -8.83 -14.82 -39.31
C ASP A 869 -8.53 -13.73 -38.26
N ARG A 870 -8.39 -12.48 -38.71
CA ARG A 870 -8.23 -11.29 -37.87
C ARG A 870 -9.44 -10.38 -38.01
N TRP A 871 -9.80 -9.75 -36.90
CA TRP A 871 -10.92 -8.83 -36.82
C TRP A 871 -10.58 -7.63 -35.94
N CYS A 872 -10.15 -7.91 -34.71
CA CYS A 872 -9.82 -6.92 -33.70
C CYS A 872 -8.41 -6.38 -33.87
N GLU A 873 -7.40 -7.19 -33.52
CA GLU A 873 -6.01 -6.73 -33.37
C GLU A 873 -5.21 -6.79 -34.67
N TYR A 874 -4.33 -5.81 -34.86
CA TYR A 874 -3.43 -5.68 -36.01
C TYR A 874 -2.06 -5.14 -35.60
N LEU A 875 -1.05 -5.64 -36.31
CA LEU A 875 0.30 -5.13 -36.32
C LEU A 875 0.63 -4.68 -37.74
N LEU A 876 0.91 -3.40 -37.93
CA LEU A 876 1.41 -2.88 -39.21
C LEU A 876 2.81 -2.28 -39.02
N PHE A 877 3.61 -2.25 -40.08
CA PHE A 877 4.95 -1.68 -40.03
C PHE A 877 5.35 -1.01 -41.34
N LYS A 878 6.38 -0.15 -41.31
CA LYS A 878 7.06 0.35 -42.50
C LYS A 878 8.52 0.66 -42.22
N LYS A 879 9.38 0.53 -43.24
CA LYS A 879 10.83 0.84 -43.17
C LYS A 879 11.54 0.07 -42.04
N LEU A 880 11.08 -1.15 -41.77
CA LEU A 880 11.64 -2.03 -40.75
C LEU A 880 11.79 -3.44 -41.32
N HIS A 881 12.84 -4.14 -40.94
CA HIS A 881 13.02 -5.55 -41.27
C HIS A 881 12.19 -6.42 -40.32
N ARG A 882 11.02 -6.90 -40.78
CA ARG A 882 10.22 -7.90 -40.06
C ARG A 882 10.87 -9.28 -40.14
N THR A 883 11.06 -9.93 -38.98
CA THR A 883 11.63 -11.28 -38.90
C THR A 883 10.63 -12.34 -38.44
N GLY A 884 9.59 -11.96 -37.70
CA GLY A 884 8.59 -12.93 -37.28
C GLY A 884 7.26 -12.37 -36.80
N TYR A 885 6.27 -13.25 -36.71
CA TYR A 885 4.90 -12.98 -36.28
C TYR A 885 4.34 -14.19 -35.52
N ALA A 886 3.63 -13.93 -34.43
CA ALA A 886 2.95 -14.95 -33.65
C ALA A 886 1.62 -14.43 -33.08
N ARG A 887 0.66 -15.35 -32.95
CA ARG A 887 -0.59 -15.15 -32.21
C ARG A 887 -0.60 -16.06 -30.99
N ILE A 888 -0.93 -15.51 -29.83
CA ILE A 888 -0.88 -16.23 -28.56
C ILE A 888 -2.27 -16.22 -27.92
N SER A 889 -2.76 -17.40 -27.54
CA SER A 889 -4.07 -17.53 -26.90
C SER A 889 -4.15 -16.70 -25.63
N ARG A 890 -5.32 -16.12 -25.40
CA ARG A 890 -5.67 -15.23 -24.28
C ARG A 890 -5.97 -15.90 -22.94
N ASP A 891 -5.98 -17.23 -22.91
CA ASP A 891 -6.49 -18.01 -21.79
C ASP A 891 -7.90 -17.51 -21.36
N THR A 892 -8.15 -17.28 -20.07
CA THR A 892 -9.37 -16.66 -19.54
C THR A 892 -9.18 -15.20 -19.17
N ILE A 893 -8.05 -14.58 -19.56
CA ILE A 893 -7.69 -13.21 -19.14
C ILE A 893 -8.55 -12.18 -19.87
N THR A 894 -8.70 -12.32 -21.18
CA THR A 894 -9.47 -11.39 -22.02
C THR A 894 -10.23 -12.19 -23.09
N ASP A 895 -10.96 -11.50 -23.97
CA ASP A 895 -11.66 -12.08 -25.13
C ASP A 895 -10.84 -12.03 -26.43
N THR A 896 -9.74 -11.27 -26.46
CA THR A 896 -8.79 -11.08 -27.57
C THR A 896 -7.46 -11.81 -27.33
N GLU A 897 -6.94 -12.49 -28.36
CA GLU A 897 -5.57 -13.02 -28.36
C GLU A 897 -4.51 -11.92 -28.23
N ILE A 898 -3.25 -12.30 -28.03
CA ILE A 898 -2.12 -11.38 -28.11
C ILE A 898 -1.50 -11.53 -29.49
N GLN A 899 -1.31 -10.42 -30.21
CA GLN A 899 -0.51 -10.41 -31.44
C GLN A 899 0.89 -9.85 -31.19
N VAL A 900 1.91 -10.53 -31.74
CA VAL A 900 3.32 -10.17 -31.52
C VAL A 900 4.11 -10.23 -32.82
N GLY A 901 4.88 -9.18 -33.10
CA GLY A 901 5.81 -9.08 -34.23
C GLY A 901 7.25 -8.90 -33.75
N LYS A 902 8.22 -9.46 -34.49
CA LYS A 902 9.66 -9.24 -34.28
C LYS A 902 10.26 -8.44 -35.43
N PHE A 903 11.02 -7.41 -35.08
CA PHE A 903 11.70 -6.52 -36.03
C PHE A 903 13.18 -6.41 -35.69
N VAL A 904 14.03 -6.28 -36.71
CA VAL A 904 15.45 -6.01 -36.53
C VAL A 904 15.71 -4.55 -36.84
N ILE A 905 16.37 -3.87 -35.91
CA ILE A 905 16.63 -2.43 -36.00
C ILE A 905 17.99 -2.17 -36.64
N GLY A 906 18.02 -1.20 -37.56
CA GLY A 906 19.20 -0.85 -38.35
C GLY A 906 19.43 -1.70 -39.61
N GLU A 907 18.60 -2.70 -39.88
CA GLU A 907 18.60 -3.43 -41.16
C GLU A 907 17.53 -2.85 -42.10
N PRO A 908 17.84 -2.62 -43.39
CA PRO A 908 16.85 -2.10 -44.33
C PRO A 908 15.75 -3.13 -44.57
N GLU A 909 14.59 -2.64 -44.95
CA GLU A 909 13.47 -3.48 -45.37
C GLU A 909 13.83 -4.28 -46.63
N PRO A 910 13.62 -5.61 -46.66
CA PRO A 910 13.97 -6.44 -47.80
C PRO A 910 13.11 -6.12 -49.04
N GLU A 911 13.73 -6.16 -50.23
CA GLU A 911 13.02 -5.92 -51.51
C GLU A 911 11.97 -7.00 -51.82
N ASN A 912 12.25 -8.24 -51.40
CA ASN A 912 11.34 -9.38 -51.50
C ASN A 912 11.33 -10.12 -50.17
N GLU A 913 10.16 -10.27 -49.55
CA GLU A 913 9.99 -11.04 -48.33
C GLU A 913 9.63 -12.48 -48.65
N MET A 914 10.38 -13.44 -48.12
CA MET A 914 10.05 -14.88 -48.25
C MET A 914 9.88 -15.51 -46.88
N ARG A 915 8.83 -16.35 -46.73
CA ARG A 915 8.65 -17.13 -45.49
C ARG A 915 9.72 -18.20 -45.40
N ILE A 916 10.39 -18.30 -44.25
CA ILE A 916 11.45 -19.28 -43.99
C ILE A 916 11.10 -20.21 -42.83
N PRO A 917 11.64 -21.44 -42.79
CA PRO A 917 11.48 -22.32 -41.65
C PRO A 917 12.32 -21.82 -40.45
N GLU A 918 11.85 -22.10 -39.24
CA GLU A 918 12.48 -21.61 -38.01
C GLU A 918 13.93 -22.07 -37.85
N GLU A 919 14.32 -23.23 -38.39
CA GLU A 919 15.70 -23.73 -38.29
C GLU A 919 16.71 -22.77 -38.92
N MET A 920 16.28 -21.98 -39.91
CA MET A 920 17.10 -20.97 -40.60
C MET A 920 17.16 -19.63 -39.87
N VAL A 921 16.31 -19.41 -38.86
CA VAL A 921 16.24 -18.16 -38.10
C VAL A 921 17.29 -18.18 -36.98
N PRO A 922 18.11 -17.13 -36.78
CA PRO A 922 19.00 -17.03 -35.63
C PRO A 922 18.28 -17.16 -34.29
N VAL A 923 18.90 -17.79 -33.29
CA VAL A 923 18.22 -18.13 -32.02
C VAL A 923 17.60 -16.91 -31.31
N GLY A 924 18.30 -15.77 -31.24
CA GLY A 924 17.74 -14.55 -30.63
C GLY A 924 16.61 -13.88 -31.42
N ARG A 925 16.44 -14.24 -32.70
CA ARG A 925 15.31 -13.80 -33.55
C ARG A 925 14.09 -14.74 -33.46
N ARG A 926 14.22 -15.90 -32.81
CA ARG A 926 13.10 -16.85 -32.63
C ARG A 926 12.17 -16.40 -31.51
N PHE A 927 10.92 -16.85 -31.55
CA PHE A 927 10.01 -16.71 -30.42
C PHE A 927 10.22 -17.83 -29.38
N PRO A 928 9.81 -17.63 -28.12
CA PRO A 928 9.99 -18.61 -27.06
C PRO A 928 9.26 -19.94 -27.32
N ALA A 929 10.01 -21.05 -27.36
CA ALA A 929 9.45 -22.39 -27.61
C ALA A 929 8.42 -22.87 -26.56
N LEU A 930 8.36 -22.21 -25.39
CA LEU A 930 7.47 -22.52 -24.27
C LEU A 930 5.98 -22.49 -24.64
N PHE A 931 5.58 -21.70 -25.63
CA PHE A 931 4.18 -21.55 -26.06
C PHE A 931 3.72 -22.63 -27.05
N ARG A 932 4.57 -23.59 -27.43
CA ARG A 932 4.18 -24.69 -28.33
C ARG A 932 3.30 -25.74 -27.62
N GLY A 933 2.51 -26.46 -28.40
CA GLY A 933 1.69 -27.56 -27.91
C GLY A 933 0.61 -27.09 -26.92
N GLN A 934 0.68 -27.54 -25.67
CA GLN A 934 -0.25 -27.08 -24.62
C GLN A 934 0.11 -25.69 -24.06
N GLY A 935 1.29 -25.18 -24.38
CA GLY A 935 1.78 -23.89 -23.92
C GLY A 935 2.01 -23.82 -22.41
N VAL A 936 1.90 -22.62 -21.86
CA VAL A 936 2.15 -22.31 -20.45
C VAL A 936 1.00 -21.49 -19.87
N ARG A 937 0.46 -21.94 -18.72
CA ARG A 937 -0.65 -21.25 -18.01
C ARG A 937 -1.82 -20.83 -18.93
N GLY A 938 -2.19 -21.68 -19.89
CA GLY A 938 -3.30 -21.43 -20.83
C GLY A 938 -2.96 -20.58 -22.05
N HIS A 939 -1.72 -20.07 -22.12
CA HIS A 939 -1.19 -19.34 -23.28
C HIS A 939 -0.40 -20.28 -24.18
N ARG A 940 -0.75 -20.34 -25.47
CA ARG A 940 -0.08 -21.13 -26.50
C ARG A 940 -0.13 -20.42 -27.84
N TYR A 941 0.71 -20.83 -28.78
CA TYR A 941 0.55 -20.38 -30.17
C TYR A 941 -0.82 -20.81 -30.69
N HIS A 942 -1.56 -19.83 -31.19
CA HIS A 942 -2.95 -19.95 -31.61
C HIS A 942 -3.06 -19.61 -33.10
N VAL A 943 -4.06 -20.17 -33.78
CA VAL A 943 -4.30 -20.08 -35.25
C VAL A 943 -3.25 -20.80 -36.10
N PHE A 944 -1.96 -20.67 -35.80
CA PHE A 944 -0.88 -21.27 -36.60
C PHE A 944 -0.11 -22.40 -35.93
N ASP A 945 -0.42 -22.75 -34.67
CA ASP A 945 0.30 -23.70 -33.79
C ASP A 945 1.83 -23.44 -33.60
N GLU A 946 2.42 -22.59 -34.43
CA GLU A 946 3.81 -22.13 -34.43
C GLU A 946 3.92 -20.68 -34.94
N PRO A 947 5.01 -19.96 -34.62
CA PRO A 947 5.31 -18.66 -35.22
C PRO A 947 5.64 -18.74 -36.70
N ARG A 948 5.43 -17.63 -37.42
CA ARG A 948 5.85 -17.45 -38.81
C ARG A 948 7.09 -16.56 -38.88
N TYR A 949 8.01 -16.83 -39.79
CA TYR A 949 9.28 -16.10 -39.94
C TYR A 949 9.56 -15.72 -41.39
N TRP A 950 10.29 -14.62 -41.58
CA TRP A 950 10.65 -14.07 -42.90
C TRP A 950 12.12 -13.66 -42.97
N GLN A 951 12.63 -13.58 -44.20
CA GLN A 951 13.92 -13.02 -44.58
C GLN A 951 13.79 -12.19 -45.86
#